data_AF-A0A0W1AFZ3-F1
#
_entry.id   AF-A0A0W1AFZ3-F1
#
_cell.length_a   1.000
_cell.length_b   1.000
_cell.length_c   1.000
_cell.angle_alpha   90.00
_cell.angle_beta   90.00
_cell.angle_gamma   90.00
#
_symmetry.space_group_name_H-M   'P 1'
#
loop_
_entity.id
_entity.type
_entity.pdbx_description
1 polymer ?
#
loop_
_entity_poly.entity_id
_entity_poly.type
_entity_poly.pdbx_seq_one_letter_code
_entity_poly.pdbx_strand_id
1 'polypeptide(L)'
;MFRFKDWICWFALVTSPALHALTTLNVTVDTDNNPGGIGDVGDLRYCLNTMNQGLNTVPDDYAIVFDHPMTIQLNGILPIINNSANPVNITIGNSGSVPTVTIDGNSGAYSGFFIPMGNVTIQNIIFQNMTAKGGNGGDGISGGGGGMGAGGAIYAPQTFLNGSNPAITLSNVEIRNCSAVGGNGGNFLSIPSIGNEGGGGGGGFGGNGGSVTTTGSTGGAGGGGFGGNGGDVTLSTGDPFGGGGGGGGGLGSKATLGILTNLGDGGSDQNPGLDGNGYGLVIVAGSGGGGLYAGGSNAGGGGGGSGPTSGGGGGGSAGLNGLSAQGSVPPLRHFNATPSGGNGGDGAGSGGGAVVITAPTNAVDGKSGTGGYGGGGGGGAGLGASDVDYTVSGGSGGVGGGGGGGGVNQSSTTNADGGNSLGGGGGGPTNGPSALGGTDIGNLGGGAGGLGANNVGIGFGGGGGGGGSGLGGAIFIDSNLNLTIQARSGIPTTFNTPNNLVQAGAHGAGGLGGTDGQDGSALGNSIFLRTGSSLVFYAPDTADLLTLGSQVAFTDDTNFGAGGTNVLVRGKGTVIYNGTSSYQGNVKIDNANFKVNGQIDLASVQVCRNPVVSSLRGTLSGSGSLTGTVSANSGTISPDIGQTLTFGSLSLNPAGGGALGSLVHIEINANGTSQVAVTGAATLAGALEINLDANAQPGQYTILTSSGITGSFDSVTVTGGSSLAGAGAPIYTLSYLPVGAPTYVQFHFIGYPPPPSTVNIPATVNGSSVLNPAVVCCGRPVLLGPLPTPGSGPTVYSVIEQTGNVTCHIGQTSSQTYLKMNGKNGSCTIVGQKNGVTSNPLKVIAP
;
A
#
# COMPACT_ATOMS: atom_id res chain seq x y z
N MET A 1 -12.49 -12.52 68.98
CA MET A 1 -13.00 -13.61 68.12
C MET A 1 -12.19 -13.58 66.83
N PHE A 2 -11.21 -14.48 66.71
CA PHE A 2 -10.28 -14.58 65.56
C PHE A 2 -10.97 -15.24 64.36
N ARG A 3 -10.65 -14.78 63.13
CA ARG A 3 -10.54 -15.58 61.88
C ARG A 3 -10.12 -14.64 60.74
N PHE A 4 -8.82 -14.54 60.49
CA PHE A 4 -8.00 -15.28 59.52
C PHE A 4 -8.11 -14.76 58.09
N LYS A 5 -6.99 -14.17 57.68
CA LYS A 5 -6.60 -13.61 56.39
C LYS A 5 -5.67 -14.64 55.72
N ASP A 6 -5.69 -14.68 54.39
CA ASP A 6 -4.76 -15.37 53.49
C ASP A 6 -4.90 -16.89 53.29
N TRP A 7 -5.40 -17.31 52.10
CA TRP A 7 -4.80 -18.36 51.25
C TRP A 7 -5.61 -18.61 49.96
N ILE A 8 -5.41 -17.79 48.93
CA ILE A 8 -5.59 -18.18 47.52
C ILE A 8 -4.51 -17.46 46.70
N CYS A 9 -3.36 -18.11 46.55
CA CYS A 9 -2.41 -17.85 45.48
C CYS A 9 -1.89 -19.22 45.02
N TRP A 10 -1.59 -19.32 43.72
CA TRP A 10 -0.94 -20.43 43.02
C TRP A 10 -1.84 -21.54 42.45
N PHE A 11 -2.51 -21.21 41.34
CA PHE A 11 -2.44 -22.00 40.09
C PHE A 11 -2.79 -21.07 38.93
N ALA A 12 -1.95 -20.06 38.70
CA ALA A 12 -1.87 -19.44 37.39
C ALA A 12 -1.09 -20.43 36.52
N LEU A 13 -1.79 -21.10 35.59
CA LEU A 13 -1.14 -21.78 34.48
C LEU A 13 -0.37 -20.70 33.71
N VAL A 14 0.93 -20.62 33.99
CA VAL A 14 1.89 -20.00 33.09
C VAL A 14 2.00 -20.96 31.91
N THR A 15 1.13 -20.79 30.91
CA THR A 15 1.46 -21.21 29.56
C THR A 15 2.59 -20.29 29.11
N SER A 16 3.84 -20.67 29.39
CA SER A 16 4.97 -20.09 28.68
C SER A 16 4.65 -20.21 27.19
N PRO A 17 4.74 -19.15 26.38
CA PRO A 17 4.80 -19.34 24.94
C PRO A 17 5.99 -20.27 24.72
N ALA A 18 5.71 -21.49 24.26
CA ALA A 18 6.77 -22.37 23.81
C ALA A 18 7.56 -21.57 22.76
N LEU A 19 8.86 -21.42 22.98
CA LEU A 19 9.75 -20.86 21.98
C LEU A 19 9.73 -21.87 20.82
N HIS A 20 8.85 -21.67 19.84
CA HIS A 20 8.81 -22.50 18.65
C HIS A 20 10.17 -22.37 17.95
N ALA A 21 10.77 -23.51 17.61
CA ALA A 21 12.12 -23.55 17.09
C ALA A 21 12.05 -23.22 15.59
N LEU A 22 12.63 -22.10 15.17
CA LEU A 22 12.64 -21.67 13.78
C LEU A 22 13.09 -22.80 12.83
N THR A 23 12.18 -23.32 12.02
CA THR A 23 12.48 -24.30 10.98
C THR A 23 12.99 -23.59 9.74
N THR A 24 14.20 -23.93 9.29
CA THR A 24 14.81 -23.33 8.09
C THR A 24 14.77 -24.32 6.92
N LEU A 25 14.27 -23.86 5.77
CA LEU A 25 14.25 -24.58 4.50
C LEU A 25 15.14 -23.85 3.50
N ASN A 26 16.01 -24.61 2.81
CA ASN A 26 16.99 -24.05 1.88
C ASN A 26 16.58 -24.33 0.44
N VAL A 27 16.49 -23.26 -0.34
CA VAL A 27 16.40 -23.33 -1.80
C VAL A 27 17.82 -23.43 -2.34
N THR A 28 18.13 -24.57 -2.94
CA THR A 28 19.48 -24.96 -3.39
C THR A 28 19.59 -25.04 -4.91
N VAL A 29 18.47 -24.98 -5.64
CA VAL A 29 18.43 -24.97 -7.10
C VAL A 29 17.54 -23.83 -7.63
N ASP A 30 17.85 -23.35 -8.83
CA ASP A 30 17.22 -22.19 -9.48
C ASP A 30 16.04 -22.56 -10.41
N THR A 31 15.50 -23.77 -10.26
CA THR A 31 14.40 -24.30 -11.07
C THR A 31 13.04 -24.13 -10.37
N ASP A 32 11.94 -24.21 -11.13
CA ASP A 32 10.59 -24.45 -10.63
C ASP A 32 10.02 -25.68 -11.35
N ASN A 33 10.32 -26.88 -10.85
CA ASN A 33 9.95 -28.11 -11.52
C ASN A 33 8.64 -28.67 -10.96
N ASN A 34 8.00 -29.55 -11.73
CA ASN A 34 6.74 -30.21 -11.33
C ASN A 34 5.68 -29.20 -10.84
N PRO A 35 5.26 -28.23 -11.67
CA PRO A 35 4.38 -27.14 -11.26
C PRO A 35 3.00 -27.61 -10.78
N GLY A 36 2.59 -28.83 -11.13
CA GLY A 36 1.38 -29.51 -10.67
C GLY A 36 1.54 -30.37 -9.42
N GLY A 37 2.74 -30.48 -8.85
CA GLY A 37 3.05 -31.39 -7.75
C GLY A 37 3.79 -30.73 -6.58
N ILE A 38 4.58 -31.53 -5.87
CA ILE A 38 5.30 -31.09 -4.67
C ILE A 38 6.50 -30.18 -4.97
N GLY A 39 7.06 -30.23 -6.18
CA GLY A 39 8.35 -29.62 -6.53
C GLY A 39 9.51 -30.62 -6.42
N ASP A 40 10.63 -30.34 -7.06
CA ASP A 40 11.86 -31.12 -6.89
C ASP A 40 12.59 -30.67 -5.61
N VAL A 41 13.22 -31.62 -4.91
CA VAL A 41 13.93 -31.32 -3.65
C VAL A 41 14.96 -30.20 -3.88
N GLY A 42 14.84 -29.15 -3.08
CA GLY A 42 15.72 -27.98 -3.13
C GLY A 42 15.21 -26.83 -3.99
N ASP A 43 14.11 -26.98 -4.73
CA ASP A 43 13.47 -25.85 -5.40
C ASP A 43 12.57 -25.03 -4.46
N LEU A 44 12.16 -23.84 -4.91
CA LEU A 44 11.31 -22.95 -4.12
C LEU A 44 9.92 -23.56 -3.86
N ARG A 45 9.33 -24.24 -4.85
CA ARG A 45 8.00 -24.86 -4.74
C ARG A 45 7.98 -25.95 -3.69
N TYR A 46 9.00 -26.79 -3.65
CA TYR A 46 9.24 -27.83 -2.67
C TYR A 46 9.35 -27.24 -1.27
N CYS A 47 10.11 -26.16 -1.09
CA CYS A 47 10.21 -25.49 0.21
C CYS A 47 8.86 -24.93 0.67
N LEU A 48 8.11 -24.25 -0.22
CA LEU A 48 6.80 -23.71 0.10
C LEU A 48 5.78 -24.81 0.47
N ASN A 49 5.71 -25.88 -0.33
CA ASN A 49 4.82 -27.00 -0.06
C ASN A 49 5.21 -27.76 1.22
N THR A 50 6.51 -27.94 1.48
CA THR A 50 7.01 -28.58 2.71
C THR A 50 6.62 -27.78 3.95
N MET A 51 6.80 -26.45 3.91
CA MET A 51 6.35 -25.55 4.96
C MET A 51 4.84 -25.68 5.18
N ASN A 52 4.03 -25.60 4.12
CA ASN A 52 2.58 -25.73 4.22
C ASN A 52 2.16 -27.07 4.84
N GLN A 53 2.73 -28.19 4.41
CA GLN A 53 2.43 -29.50 4.98
C GLN A 53 2.80 -29.56 6.47
N GLY A 54 3.97 -29.04 6.84
CA GLY A 54 4.40 -28.96 8.24
C GLY A 54 3.42 -28.15 9.09
N LEU A 55 3.03 -26.97 8.62
CA LEU A 55 2.11 -26.07 9.32
C LEU A 55 0.69 -26.63 9.49
N ASN A 56 0.25 -27.56 8.64
CA ASN A 56 -1.02 -28.26 8.84
C ASN A 56 -0.98 -29.30 9.96
N THR A 57 0.21 -29.64 10.47
CA THR A 57 0.39 -30.60 11.58
C THR A 57 0.80 -29.93 12.88
N VAL A 58 1.70 -28.94 12.82
CA VAL A 58 2.27 -28.27 13.99
C VAL A 58 2.44 -26.78 13.69
N PRO A 59 2.00 -25.87 14.59
CA PRO A 59 2.35 -24.46 14.47
C PRO A 59 3.86 -24.31 14.74
N ASP A 60 4.61 -23.82 13.76
CA ASP A 60 6.04 -23.53 13.89
C ASP A 60 6.42 -22.32 13.04
N ASP A 61 7.48 -21.61 13.43
CA ASP A 61 7.98 -20.47 12.65
C ASP A 61 8.92 -21.00 11.55
N TYR A 62 8.87 -20.39 10.35
CA TYR A 62 9.66 -20.84 9.21
C TYR A 62 10.55 -19.75 8.62
N ALA A 63 11.71 -20.16 8.10
CA ALA A 63 12.55 -19.35 7.23
C ALA A 63 12.84 -20.12 5.93
N ILE A 64 12.53 -19.52 4.78
CA ILE A 64 12.93 -20.00 3.46
C ILE A 64 14.10 -19.12 2.99
N VAL A 65 15.27 -19.73 2.91
CA VAL A 65 16.55 -19.08 2.55
C VAL A 65 17.11 -19.65 1.25
N PHE A 66 17.96 -18.89 0.57
CA PHE A 66 18.52 -19.25 -0.73
C PHE A 66 20.04 -19.39 -0.62
N ASP A 67 20.58 -20.53 -1.06
CA ASP A 67 22.00 -20.87 -0.82
C ASP A 67 22.98 -19.99 -1.60
N HIS A 68 22.55 -19.42 -2.73
CA HIS A 68 23.33 -18.51 -3.55
C HIS A 68 22.44 -17.52 -4.29
N PRO A 69 22.98 -16.43 -4.85
CA PRO A 69 22.23 -15.58 -5.77
C PRO A 69 21.69 -16.41 -6.95
N MET A 70 20.41 -16.25 -7.27
CA MET A 70 19.75 -17.05 -8.29
C MET A 70 18.55 -16.34 -8.93
N THR A 71 18.18 -16.78 -10.12
CA THR A 71 16.95 -16.37 -10.81
C THR A 71 16.08 -17.60 -11.01
N ILE A 72 14.93 -17.64 -10.34
CA ILE A 72 13.96 -18.73 -10.43
C ILE A 72 12.90 -18.31 -11.44
N GLN A 73 12.90 -18.94 -12.60
CA GLN A 73 11.84 -18.76 -13.59
C GLN A 73 10.68 -19.71 -13.27
N LEU A 74 9.47 -19.15 -13.10
CA LEU A 74 8.28 -19.93 -12.77
C LEU A 74 7.78 -20.76 -13.97
N ASN A 75 7.30 -21.97 -13.68
CA ASN A 75 6.67 -22.87 -14.64
C ASN A 75 5.20 -23.17 -14.30
N GLY A 76 4.69 -22.61 -13.20
CA GLY A 76 3.29 -22.63 -12.81
C GLY A 76 3.03 -21.64 -11.67
N ILE A 77 1.76 -21.50 -11.28
CA ILE A 77 1.39 -20.72 -10.10
C ILE A 77 2.09 -21.31 -8.88
N LEU A 78 2.74 -20.46 -8.08
CA LEU A 78 3.44 -20.89 -6.87
C LEU A 78 2.44 -21.35 -5.79
N PRO A 79 2.85 -22.26 -4.90
CA PRO A 79 2.05 -22.60 -3.73
C PRO A 79 1.70 -21.38 -2.88
N ILE A 80 0.47 -21.38 -2.37
CA ILE A 80 -0.03 -20.38 -1.41
C ILE A 80 0.90 -20.35 -0.18
N ILE A 81 1.23 -19.16 0.31
CA ILE A 81 2.08 -19.02 1.50
C ILE A 81 1.22 -19.17 2.75
N ASN A 82 1.43 -20.27 3.48
CA ASN A 82 0.67 -20.64 4.68
C ASN A 82 -0.82 -20.81 4.40
N ASN A 83 -1.18 -22.03 4.02
CA ASN A 83 -2.57 -22.44 3.82
C ASN A 83 -3.19 -23.13 5.05
N SER A 84 -2.53 -23.03 6.20
CA SER A 84 -3.00 -23.58 7.48
C SER A 84 -3.83 -22.55 8.27
N ALA A 85 -4.43 -22.99 9.38
CA ALA A 85 -5.11 -22.10 10.32
C ALA A 85 -4.16 -21.42 11.33
N ASN A 86 -2.84 -21.65 11.23
CA ASN A 86 -1.86 -21.22 12.22
C ASN A 86 -1.20 -19.87 11.82
N PRO A 87 -1.37 -18.79 12.60
CA PRO A 87 -0.79 -17.47 12.32
C PRO A 87 0.66 -17.38 12.83
N VAL A 88 1.58 -18.05 12.13
CA VAL A 88 3.01 -18.13 12.48
C VAL A 88 3.84 -17.03 11.79
N ASN A 89 5.10 -16.89 12.19
CA ASN A 89 6.05 -16.01 11.50
C ASN A 89 6.76 -16.77 10.37
N ILE A 90 6.79 -16.18 9.19
CA ILE A 90 7.46 -16.76 8.02
C ILE A 90 8.40 -15.72 7.44
N THR A 91 9.68 -16.06 7.30
CA THR A 91 10.65 -15.23 6.60
C THR A 91 11.00 -15.86 5.26
N ILE A 92 10.92 -15.11 4.17
CA ILE A 92 11.32 -15.55 2.83
C ILE A 92 12.39 -14.60 2.31
N GLY A 93 13.54 -15.15 1.96
CA GLY A 93 14.67 -14.41 1.45
C GLY A 93 15.79 -14.23 2.47
N ASN A 94 16.96 -13.93 1.93
CA ASN A 94 18.20 -13.92 2.70
C ASN A 94 18.36 -12.64 3.52
N SER A 95 19.09 -12.73 4.63
CA SER A 95 19.62 -11.53 5.28
C SER A 95 20.76 -10.97 4.44
N GLY A 96 20.75 -9.68 4.12
CA GLY A 96 21.78 -9.06 3.30
C GLY A 96 21.39 -7.65 2.88
N SER A 97 22.33 -6.82 2.43
CA SER A 97 22.05 -5.43 2.03
C SER A 97 21.63 -5.27 0.56
N VAL A 98 21.66 -6.34 -0.23
CA VAL A 98 21.36 -6.32 -1.67
C VAL A 98 20.41 -7.45 -2.01
N PRO A 99 19.38 -7.22 -2.84
CA PRO A 99 18.57 -8.29 -3.38
C PRO A 99 19.44 -9.24 -4.21
N THR A 100 19.42 -10.53 -3.89
CA THR A 100 20.25 -11.55 -4.55
C THR A 100 19.42 -12.62 -5.25
N VAL A 101 18.11 -12.61 -5.03
CA VAL A 101 17.19 -13.61 -5.56
C VAL A 101 16.19 -12.91 -6.44
N THR A 102 16.04 -13.40 -7.68
CA THR A 102 15.01 -12.96 -8.60
C THR A 102 13.98 -14.07 -8.77
N ILE A 103 12.70 -13.76 -8.62
CA ILE A 103 11.59 -14.65 -8.99
C ILE A 103 10.98 -14.05 -10.26
N ASP A 104 11.03 -14.80 -11.36
CA ASP A 104 10.58 -14.35 -12.68
C ASP A 104 9.30 -15.08 -13.08
N GLY A 105 8.23 -14.33 -13.36
CA GLY A 105 6.92 -14.86 -13.77
C GLY A 105 6.85 -15.39 -15.20
N ASN A 106 7.99 -15.66 -15.84
CA ASN A 106 8.14 -16.26 -17.15
C ASN A 106 7.43 -15.45 -18.24
N SER A 107 7.92 -14.22 -18.44
CA SER A 107 7.34 -13.26 -19.40
C SER A 107 5.86 -12.92 -19.14
N GLY A 108 5.46 -12.90 -17.87
CA GLY A 108 4.09 -12.58 -17.47
C GLY A 108 3.12 -13.76 -17.60
N ALA A 109 3.59 -15.00 -17.62
CA ALA A 109 2.74 -16.18 -17.62
C ALA A 109 2.12 -16.47 -16.24
N TYR A 110 2.82 -16.12 -15.16
CA TYR A 110 2.43 -16.46 -13.79
C TYR A 110 2.46 -15.27 -12.84
N SER A 111 1.62 -15.31 -11.81
CA SER A 111 1.62 -14.37 -10.69
C SER A 111 2.66 -14.75 -9.63
N GLY A 112 2.97 -13.82 -8.74
CA GLY A 112 3.83 -14.07 -7.60
C GLY A 112 3.12 -14.71 -6.41
N PHE A 113 3.41 -14.20 -5.21
CA PHE A 113 2.97 -14.78 -3.95
C PHE A 113 1.51 -14.44 -3.61
N PHE A 114 0.77 -15.46 -3.18
CA PHE A 114 -0.56 -15.35 -2.61
C PHE A 114 -0.50 -15.70 -1.12
N ILE A 115 -0.82 -14.75 -0.23
CA ILE A 115 -0.46 -14.81 1.20
C ILE A 115 -1.70 -14.63 2.09
N PRO A 116 -2.45 -15.69 2.43
CA PRO A 116 -3.68 -15.58 3.21
C PRO A 116 -3.51 -15.67 4.73
N MET A 117 -2.34 -16.04 5.26
CA MET A 117 -2.15 -16.26 6.70
C MET A 117 -0.72 -15.94 7.17
N GLY A 118 -0.62 -15.51 8.44
CA GLY A 118 0.64 -15.37 9.17
C GLY A 118 1.28 -13.99 9.05
N ASN A 119 2.41 -13.84 9.74
CA ASN A 119 3.27 -12.67 9.67
C ASN A 119 4.43 -12.96 8.71
N VAL A 120 4.28 -12.55 7.45
CA VAL A 120 5.24 -12.89 6.40
C VAL A 120 6.20 -11.74 6.15
N THR A 121 7.48 -11.98 6.39
CA THR A 121 8.58 -11.07 6.04
C THR A 121 9.20 -11.52 4.73
N ILE A 122 9.20 -10.66 3.72
CA ILE A 122 9.87 -10.87 2.44
C ILE A 122 11.04 -9.89 2.36
N GLN A 123 12.24 -10.40 2.12
CA GLN A 123 13.45 -9.58 2.13
C GLN A 123 14.43 -9.93 1.03
N ASN A 124 15.10 -8.92 0.46
CA ASN A 124 16.17 -9.09 -0.53
C ASN A 124 15.76 -9.91 -1.76
N ILE A 125 14.52 -9.71 -2.23
CA ILE A 125 13.96 -10.39 -3.39
C ILE A 125 13.57 -9.37 -4.46
N ILE A 126 13.82 -9.73 -5.72
CA ILE A 126 13.31 -9.06 -6.91
C ILE A 126 12.17 -9.91 -7.47
N PHE A 127 10.96 -9.36 -7.56
CA PHE A 127 9.88 -9.95 -8.34
C PHE A 127 9.90 -9.30 -9.72
N GLN A 128 9.86 -10.10 -10.79
CA GLN A 128 9.81 -9.54 -12.13
C GLN A 128 8.94 -10.32 -13.10
N ASN A 129 8.42 -9.61 -14.11
CA ASN A 129 7.69 -10.21 -15.24
C ASN A 129 6.53 -11.11 -14.78
N MET A 130 5.78 -10.68 -13.76
CA MET A 130 4.67 -11.45 -13.20
C MET A 130 3.34 -10.88 -13.66
N THR A 131 2.38 -11.72 -14.01
CA THR A 131 1.02 -11.25 -14.35
C THR A 131 -0.01 -12.01 -13.52
N ALA A 132 -0.79 -11.27 -12.74
CA ALA A 132 -2.03 -11.76 -12.16
C ALA A 132 -3.18 -11.43 -13.10
N LYS A 133 -3.63 -12.41 -13.89
CA LYS A 133 -4.75 -12.26 -14.82
C LYS A 133 -6.02 -12.91 -14.29
N GLY A 134 -7.12 -12.18 -14.25
CA GLY A 134 -8.45 -12.73 -14.00
C GLY A 134 -8.93 -13.62 -15.15
N GLY A 135 -9.72 -14.64 -14.82
CA GLY A 135 -10.31 -15.53 -15.82
C GLY A 135 -11.35 -14.83 -16.67
N ASN A 136 -11.45 -15.19 -17.94
CA ASN A 136 -12.52 -14.68 -18.78
C ASN A 136 -13.87 -15.29 -18.37
N GLY A 137 -14.95 -14.54 -18.51
CA GLY A 137 -16.29 -15.11 -18.50
C GLY A 137 -16.52 -15.99 -19.72
N GLY A 138 -17.34 -17.03 -19.56
CA GLY A 138 -17.73 -17.93 -20.63
C GLY A 138 -18.88 -17.38 -21.46
N ASP A 139 -18.96 -17.86 -22.70
CA ASP A 139 -20.01 -17.47 -23.64
C ASP A 139 -21.30 -18.26 -23.38
N GLY A 140 -22.46 -17.65 -23.63
CA GLY A 140 -23.77 -18.29 -23.43
C GLY A 140 -24.91 -17.55 -24.11
N ILE A 141 -26.17 -17.91 -23.80
CA ILE A 141 -27.32 -17.06 -24.18
C ILE A 141 -27.19 -15.66 -23.60
N SER A 142 -26.49 -15.56 -22.48
CA SER A 142 -25.92 -14.36 -21.89
C SER A 142 -24.48 -14.67 -21.49
N GLY A 143 -23.61 -13.67 -21.57
CA GLY A 143 -22.20 -13.83 -21.24
C GLY A 143 -21.94 -13.85 -19.73
N GLY A 144 -21.02 -14.70 -19.27
CA GLY A 144 -20.49 -14.61 -17.91
C GLY A 144 -19.58 -13.38 -17.74
N GLY A 145 -19.46 -12.84 -16.54
CA GLY A 145 -18.55 -11.75 -16.23
C GLY A 145 -17.10 -12.20 -16.09
N GLY A 146 -16.16 -11.29 -16.37
CA GLY A 146 -14.73 -11.51 -16.18
C GLY A 146 -14.31 -11.47 -14.70
N GLY A 147 -13.32 -12.28 -14.33
CA GLY A 147 -12.69 -12.26 -13.02
C GLY A 147 -11.68 -11.12 -12.87
N MET A 148 -11.38 -10.74 -11.64
CA MET A 148 -10.38 -9.73 -11.29
C MET A 148 -8.95 -10.27 -11.46
N GLY A 149 -8.06 -9.47 -12.03
CA GLY A 149 -6.62 -9.65 -11.90
C GLY A 149 -6.07 -8.71 -10.84
N ALA A 150 -5.30 -9.22 -9.88
CA ALA A 150 -4.83 -8.40 -8.78
C ALA A 150 -3.50 -8.85 -8.20
N GLY A 151 -2.65 -7.89 -7.83
CA GLY A 151 -1.41 -8.16 -7.10
C GLY A 151 -0.41 -8.99 -7.91
N GLY A 152 0.09 -8.44 -9.02
CA GLY A 152 0.94 -9.18 -9.96
C GLY A 152 2.09 -9.95 -9.29
N ALA A 153 2.74 -9.34 -8.31
CA ALA A 153 3.77 -9.99 -7.50
C ALA A 153 3.29 -10.45 -6.12
N ILE A 154 2.41 -9.70 -5.45
CA ILE A 154 1.92 -10.04 -4.11
C ILE A 154 0.42 -9.76 -4.01
N TYR A 155 -0.33 -10.75 -3.58
CA TYR A 155 -1.74 -10.64 -3.24
C TYR A 155 -1.98 -11.11 -1.80
N ALA A 156 -2.64 -10.27 -0.98
CA ALA A 156 -3.03 -10.59 0.38
C ALA A 156 -4.56 -10.56 0.53
N PRO A 157 -5.26 -11.71 0.59
CA PRO A 157 -6.69 -11.75 0.85
C PRO A 157 -7.02 -11.48 2.31
N GLN A 158 -8.21 -10.93 2.57
CA GLN A 158 -8.71 -10.81 3.95
C GLN A 158 -8.94 -12.19 4.58
N THR A 159 -9.51 -13.10 3.80
CA THR A 159 -9.79 -14.49 4.15
C THR A 159 -9.64 -15.36 2.91
N PHE A 160 -9.00 -16.53 3.04
CA PHE A 160 -8.96 -17.53 1.98
C PHE A 160 -8.63 -18.90 2.57
N LEU A 161 -9.47 -19.91 2.29
CA LEU A 161 -9.36 -21.25 2.86
C LEU A 161 -9.37 -21.20 4.40
N ASN A 162 -8.28 -21.65 5.03
CA ASN A 162 -8.09 -21.62 6.48
C ASN A 162 -7.39 -20.33 6.96
N GLY A 163 -6.97 -19.48 6.02
CA GLY A 163 -6.20 -18.26 6.28
C GLY A 163 -7.09 -17.03 6.51
N SER A 164 -6.67 -16.17 7.42
CA SER A 164 -7.29 -14.85 7.60
C SER A 164 -6.31 -13.83 8.17
N ASN A 165 -6.51 -12.56 7.81
CA ASN A 165 -5.81 -11.40 8.34
C ASN A 165 -4.26 -11.51 8.31
N PRO A 166 -3.65 -11.79 7.14
CA PRO A 166 -2.20 -11.80 7.01
C PRO A 166 -1.60 -10.41 7.29
N ALA A 167 -0.37 -10.40 7.81
CA ALA A 167 0.44 -9.19 7.93
C ALA A 167 1.75 -9.37 7.15
N ILE A 168 2.04 -8.45 6.24
CA ILE A 168 3.21 -8.55 5.35
C ILE A 168 4.22 -7.46 5.70
N THR A 169 5.49 -7.85 5.80
CA THR A 169 6.62 -6.93 5.94
C THR A 169 7.58 -7.10 4.76
N LEU A 170 7.85 -6.03 4.03
CA LEU A 170 8.79 -6.00 2.91
C LEU A 170 10.04 -5.23 3.33
N SER A 171 11.21 -5.79 3.03
CA SER A 171 12.47 -5.12 3.31
C SER A 171 13.49 -5.34 2.19
N ASN A 172 13.92 -4.26 1.54
CA ASN A 172 14.84 -4.33 0.40
C ASN A 172 14.28 -5.19 -0.75
N VAL A 173 13.12 -4.79 -1.27
CA VAL A 173 12.36 -5.54 -2.30
C VAL A 173 12.18 -4.65 -3.53
N GLU A 174 12.38 -5.22 -4.71
CA GLU A 174 12.07 -4.59 -6.00
C GLU A 174 10.98 -5.42 -6.71
N ILE A 175 9.95 -4.76 -7.24
CA ILE A 175 8.88 -5.42 -8.01
C ILE A 175 8.80 -4.73 -9.37
N ARG A 176 9.17 -5.39 -10.47
CA ARG A 176 9.29 -4.74 -11.77
C ARG A 176 8.61 -5.47 -12.90
N ASN A 177 8.09 -4.71 -13.86
CA ASN A 177 7.42 -5.27 -15.04
C ASN A 177 6.32 -6.29 -14.68
N CYS A 178 5.66 -6.11 -13.54
CA CYS A 178 4.53 -6.92 -13.11
C CYS A 178 3.21 -6.28 -13.55
N SER A 179 2.18 -7.09 -13.74
CA SER A 179 0.88 -6.64 -14.25
C SER A 179 -0.27 -7.28 -13.49
N ALA A 180 -1.35 -6.52 -13.32
CA ALA A 180 -2.65 -7.03 -12.90
C ALA A 180 -3.68 -6.77 -14.00
N VAL A 181 -4.27 -7.83 -14.56
CA VAL A 181 -5.10 -7.77 -15.76
C VAL A 181 -6.47 -8.39 -15.49
N GLY A 182 -7.53 -7.60 -15.62
CA GLY A 182 -8.89 -8.12 -15.55
C GLY A 182 -9.19 -9.13 -16.66
N GLY A 183 -10.01 -10.13 -16.36
CA GLY A 183 -10.53 -11.07 -17.35
C GLY A 183 -11.61 -10.43 -18.22
N ASN A 184 -11.74 -10.86 -19.46
CA ASN A 184 -12.79 -10.33 -20.34
C ASN A 184 -14.16 -10.89 -19.95
N GLY A 185 -15.22 -10.13 -20.17
CA GLY A 185 -16.59 -10.64 -20.17
C GLY A 185 -16.83 -11.62 -21.32
N GLY A 186 -17.71 -12.59 -21.09
CA GLY A 186 -18.20 -13.53 -22.09
C GLY A 186 -19.23 -12.87 -23.01
N ASN A 187 -19.36 -13.41 -24.20
CA ASN A 187 -20.24 -12.92 -25.24
C ASN A 187 -21.55 -13.70 -25.31
N PHE A 188 -22.50 -13.10 -26.02
CA PHE A 188 -23.63 -13.81 -26.59
C PHE A 188 -23.17 -14.88 -27.59
N LEU A 189 -23.84 -16.03 -27.56
CA LEU A 189 -23.57 -17.18 -28.44
C LEU A 189 -23.69 -16.84 -29.93
N SER A 190 -22.66 -17.14 -30.73
CA SER A 190 -22.62 -16.82 -32.17
C SER A 190 -23.29 -17.86 -33.09
N ILE A 191 -23.65 -19.04 -32.57
CA ILE A 191 -24.42 -20.06 -33.29
C ILE A 191 -25.90 -19.68 -33.34
N PRO A 192 -26.71 -20.12 -34.33
CA PRO A 192 -28.12 -19.75 -34.45
C PRO A 192 -28.91 -20.30 -33.25
N SER A 193 -28.91 -19.52 -32.17
CA SER A 193 -29.60 -19.80 -30.92
C SER A 193 -31.09 -19.85 -31.18
N ILE A 194 -31.75 -20.83 -30.57
CA ILE A 194 -33.21 -20.90 -30.62
C ILE A 194 -33.83 -20.08 -29.48
N GLY A 195 -33.00 -19.47 -28.62
CA GLY A 195 -33.40 -18.62 -27.51
C GLY A 195 -33.70 -19.41 -26.24
N ASN A 196 -33.16 -20.63 -26.12
CA ASN A 196 -33.47 -21.58 -25.04
C ASN A 196 -32.23 -22.05 -24.28
N GLU A 197 -31.05 -21.61 -24.70
CA GLU A 197 -29.74 -22.01 -24.19
C GLU A 197 -29.46 -21.41 -22.80
N GLY A 198 -28.56 -22.01 -22.03
CA GLY A 198 -28.12 -21.50 -20.73
C GLY A 198 -27.13 -20.33 -20.81
N GLY A 199 -26.87 -19.69 -19.67
CA GLY A 199 -25.87 -18.64 -19.52
C GLY A 199 -24.45 -19.20 -19.39
N GLY A 200 -23.46 -18.37 -19.73
CA GLY A 200 -22.04 -18.66 -19.52
C GLY A 200 -21.63 -18.53 -18.05
N GLY A 201 -20.59 -19.24 -17.62
CA GLY A 201 -20.02 -19.12 -16.27
C GLY A 201 -19.14 -17.89 -16.12
N GLY A 202 -19.06 -17.31 -14.92
CA GLY A 202 -18.14 -16.22 -14.60
C GLY A 202 -16.69 -16.70 -14.44
N GLY A 203 -15.72 -15.82 -14.71
CA GLY A 203 -14.29 -16.10 -14.50
C GLY A 203 -13.85 -16.01 -13.03
N GLY A 204 -12.88 -16.81 -12.62
CA GLY A 204 -12.23 -16.76 -11.30
C GLY A 204 -10.84 -16.12 -11.32
N PHE A 205 -10.01 -16.39 -10.32
CA PHE A 205 -8.60 -15.99 -10.30
C PHE A 205 -7.76 -16.84 -11.26
N GLY A 206 -7.71 -16.41 -12.52
CA GLY A 206 -6.96 -17.07 -13.58
C GLY A 206 -7.66 -18.28 -14.21
N GLY A 207 -8.73 -18.80 -13.61
CA GLY A 207 -9.60 -19.82 -14.20
C GLY A 207 -10.74 -19.21 -14.99
N ASN A 208 -10.91 -19.57 -16.26
CA ASN A 208 -12.00 -19.05 -17.09
C ASN A 208 -13.34 -19.69 -16.68
N GLY A 209 -14.45 -18.98 -16.89
CA GLY A 209 -15.77 -19.58 -16.84
C GLY A 209 -15.98 -20.53 -18.02
N GLY A 210 -16.79 -21.56 -17.81
CA GLY A 210 -17.24 -22.47 -18.86
C GLY A 210 -18.24 -21.79 -19.80
N SER A 211 -18.33 -22.27 -21.03
CA SER A 211 -19.20 -21.76 -22.08
C SER A 211 -20.29 -22.77 -22.46
N VAL A 212 -21.40 -22.28 -23.01
CA VAL A 212 -22.39 -23.11 -23.69
C VAL A 212 -21.98 -23.23 -25.16
N THR A 213 -21.80 -24.44 -25.69
CA THR A 213 -21.24 -24.67 -27.04
C THR A 213 -22.21 -25.31 -28.01
N THR A 214 -23.46 -25.50 -27.58
CA THR A 214 -24.53 -26.17 -28.34
C THR A 214 -25.82 -25.36 -28.31
N THR A 215 -26.81 -25.74 -29.14
CA THR A 215 -28.12 -25.07 -29.21
C THR A 215 -29.25 -25.95 -28.67
N GLY A 216 -30.34 -25.32 -28.29
CA GLY A 216 -31.51 -25.96 -27.68
C GLY A 216 -31.63 -25.68 -26.20
N SER A 217 -32.39 -26.47 -25.44
CA SER A 217 -32.53 -26.23 -24.01
C SER A 217 -31.36 -26.88 -23.27
N THR A 218 -30.44 -26.07 -22.75
CA THR A 218 -29.19 -26.53 -22.12
C THR A 218 -29.12 -26.08 -20.67
N GLY A 219 -28.34 -26.78 -19.85
CA GLY A 219 -27.91 -26.25 -18.56
C GLY A 219 -27.04 -24.99 -18.74
N GLY A 220 -26.78 -24.30 -17.63
CA GLY A 220 -25.78 -23.24 -17.57
C GLY A 220 -24.37 -23.82 -17.39
N ALA A 221 -23.36 -23.05 -17.80
CA ALA A 221 -21.97 -23.46 -17.67
C ALA A 221 -21.39 -23.20 -16.27
N GLY A 222 -20.29 -23.86 -15.91
CA GLY A 222 -19.66 -23.71 -14.60
C GLY A 222 -18.80 -22.44 -14.49
N GLY A 223 -18.69 -21.86 -13.30
CA GLY A 223 -17.78 -20.75 -13.02
C GLY A 223 -16.33 -21.21 -12.90
N GLY A 224 -15.36 -20.33 -13.21
CA GLY A 224 -13.93 -20.58 -13.04
C GLY A 224 -13.47 -20.48 -11.58
N GLY A 225 -12.39 -21.15 -11.23
CA GLY A 225 -11.76 -21.11 -9.90
C GLY A 225 -10.41 -20.40 -9.89
N PHE A 226 -9.60 -20.71 -8.88
CA PHE A 226 -8.20 -20.29 -8.76
C PHE A 226 -7.34 -21.14 -9.70
N GLY A 227 -7.09 -20.65 -10.91
CA GLY A 227 -6.32 -21.36 -11.93
C GLY A 227 -7.09 -22.41 -12.72
N GLY A 228 -8.16 -23.01 -12.16
CA GLY A 228 -8.99 -24.02 -12.83
C GLY A 228 -10.18 -23.43 -13.60
N ASN A 229 -10.44 -23.92 -14.80
CA ASN A 229 -11.55 -23.44 -15.62
C ASN A 229 -12.88 -24.08 -15.20
N GLY A 230 -13.99 -23.38 -15.42
CA GLY A 230 -15.33 -23.96 -15.33
C GLY A 230 -15.61 -24.91 -16.50
N GLY A 231 -16.52 -25.85 -16.28
CA GLY A 231 -16.94 -26.85 -17.25
C GLY A 231 -17.90 -26.29 -18.29
N ASP A 232 -17.67 -26.65 -19.55
CA ASP A 232 -18.54 -26.31 -20.66
C ASP A 232 -19.83 -27.15 -20.69
N VAL A 233 -20.84 -26.63 -21.38
CA VAL A 233 -22.08 -27.35 -21.70
C VAL A 233 -22.09 -27.67 -23.20
N THR A 234 -22.28 -28.95 -23.51
CA THR A 234 -22.15 -29.53 -24.85
C THR A 234 -23.40 -30.28 -25.31
N LEU A 235 -24.35 -30.55 -24.41
CA LEU A 235 -25.62 -31.24 -24.63
C LEU A 235 -26.85 -30.34 -24.53
N SER A 236 -27.91 -30.78 -25.21
CA SER A 236 -29.21 -30.11 -25.31
C SER A 236 -30.34 -31.11 -25.03
N THR A 237 -31.45 -30.65 -24.44
CA THR A 237 -32.61 -31.49 -24.03
C THR A 237 -33.44 -32.08 -25.16
N GLY A 238 -33.04 -31.90 -26.43
CA GLY A 238 -33.48 -32.76 -27.53
C GLY A 238 -32.99 -34.21 -27.39
N ASP A 239 -32.05 -34.44 -26.48
CA ASP A 239 -31.60 -35.74 -25.99
C ASP A 239 -32.59 -36.29 -24.93
N PRO A 240 -33.06 -37.56 -25.02
CA PRO A 240 -34.00 -38.18 -24.07
C PRO A 240 -33.60 -38.16 -22.58
N PHE A 241 -32.41 -37.70 -22.22
CA PHE A 241 -31.89 -37.66 -20.85
C PHE A 241 -31.85 -36.28 -20.18
N GLY A 242 -32.15 -35.19 -20.91
CA GLY A 242 -32.03 -33.81 -20.39
C GLY A 242 -30.58 -33.31 -20.25
N GLY A 243 -30.36 -31.99 -20.32
CA GLY A 243 -29.01 -31.39 -20.27
C GLY A 243 -28.65 -30.88 -18.87
N GLY A 244 -27.59 -31.43 -18.27
CA GLY A 244 -27.03 -30.94 -17.01
C GLY A 244 -26.21 -29.66 -17.18
N GLY A 245 -25.91 -29.00 -16.07
CA GLY A 245 -24.99 -27.86 -16.04
C GLY A 245 -23.51 -28.29 -15.98
N GLY A 246 -22.63 -27.38 -16.39
CA GLY A 246 -21.18 -27.56 -16.26
C GLY A 246 -20.72 -27.43 -14.80
N GLY A 247 -19.66 -28.17 -14.45
CA GLY A 247 -19.06 -28.14 -13.12
C GLY A 247 -18.20 -26.90 -12.88
N GLY A 248 -18.10 -26.41 -11.64
CA GLY A 248 -17.21 -25.30 -11.30
C GLY A 248 -15.73 -25.69 -11.34
N GLY A 249 -14.86 -24.74 -11.68
CA GLY A 249 -13.40 -24.90 -11.62
C GLY A 249 -12.86 -24.77 -10.20
N GLY A 250 -11.77 -25.47 -9.90
CA GLY A 250 -11.19 -25.62 -8.58
C GLY A 250 -9.87 -24.86 -8.38
N LEU A 251 -9.12 -25.33 -7.38
CA LEU A 251 -7.76 -24.86 -7.10
C LEU A 251 -6.79 -25.62 -8.01
N GLY A 252 -6.31 -24.94 -9.05
CA GLY A 252 -5.32 -25.44 -10.00
C GLY A 252 -4.01 -24.69 -9.90
N SER A 253 -2.90 -25.37 -10.23
CA SER A 253 -1.58 -24.73 -10.31
C SER A 253 -1.26 -24.09 -11.65
N LYS A 254 -2.19 -24.18 -12.62
CA LYS A 254 -2.11 -23.63 -13.98
C LYS A 254 -0.68 -23.55 -14.53
N ALA A 255 -0.18 -24.68 -15.05
CA ALA A 255 1.10 -24.74 -15.76
C ALA A 255 0.88 -24.57 -17.27
N THR A 256 1.80 -23.89 -17.97
CA THR A 256 1.77 -23.76 -19.46
C THR A 256 2.86 -24.61 -20.12
N LEU A 257 3.80 -25.16 -19.34
CA LEU A 257 4.93 -25.98 -19.81
C LEU A 257 5.00 -27.29 -19.00
N GLY A 258 5.16 -28.44 -19.69
CA GLY A 258 5.19 -29.78 -19.08
C GLY A 258 3.88 -30.57 -19.22
N ILE A 259 3.77 -31.75 -18.60
CA ILE A 259 2.50 -32.49 -18.54
C ILE A 259 1.54 -31.72 -17.63
N LEU A 260 0.46 -31.20 -18.22
CA LEU A 260 -0.64 -30.50 -17.57
C LEU A 260 -1.41 -31.43 -16.63
N THR A 261 -0.82 -31.77 -15.50
CA THR A 261 -1.51 -32.44 -14.39
C THR A 261 -1.91 -31.36 -13.38
N ASN A 262 -3.11 -31.46 -12.80
CA ASN A 262 -3.60 -30.60 -11.71
C ASN A 262 -4.12 -29.18 -12.05
N LEU A 263 -4.93 -29.04 -13.10
CA LEU A 263 -5.64 -27.78 -13.37
C LEU A 263 -6.90 -27.59 -12.50
N GLY A 264 -7.43 -28.64 -11.86
CA GLY A 264 -8.68 -28.53 -11.09
C GLY A 264 -9.87 -28.11 -11.96
N ASP A 265 -9.85 -28.38 -13.27
CA ASP A 265 -10.90 -27.94 -14.19
C ASP A 265 -12.25 -28.62 -13.85
N GLY A 266 -13.33 -27.85 -13.96
CA GLY A 266 -14.69 -28.34 -13.83
C GLY A 266 -15.04 -29.32 -14.95
N GLY A 267 -15.81 -30.35 -14.61
CA GLY A 267 -16.28 -31.32 -15.60
C GLY A 267 -17.27 -30.68 -16.57
N SER A 268 -17.17 -31.01 -17.86
CA SER A 268 -18.27 -30.69 -18.78
C SER A 268 -19.54 -31.43 -18.36
N ASP A 269 -20.69 -31.04 -18.89
CA ASP A 269 -21.96 -31.76 -18.69
C ASP A 269 -21.93 -33.27 -19.00
N GLN A 270 -20.92 -33.76 -19.73
CA GLN A 270 -20.72 -35.16 -20.09
C GLN A 270 -19.58 -35.88 -19.36
N ASN A 271 -18.70 -35.15 -18.66
CA ASN A 271 -17.44 -35.70 -18.17
C ASN A 271 -17.19 -35.34 -16.70
N PRO A 272 -16.48 -36.21 -15.94
CA PRO A 272 -16.04 -35.84 -14.60
C PRO A 272 -15.06 -34.67 -14.64
N GLY A 273 -15.09 -33.82 -13.60
CA GLY A 273 -14.07 -32.79 -13.40
C GLY A 273 -12.71 -33.38 -13.08
N LEU A 274 -11.65 -32.59 -13.28
CA LEU A 274 -10.29 -32.97 -12.95
C LEU A 274 -9.97 -32.61 -11.49
N ASP A 275 -9.16 -33.44 -10.86
CA ASP A 275 -8.60 -33.12 -9.54
C ASP A 275 -7.67 -31.90 -9.64
N GLY A 276 -7.71 -31.06 -8.60
CA GLY A 276 -6.77 -29.97 -8.38
C GLY A 276 -5.65 -30.35 -7.40
N ASN A 277 -4.53 -29.63 -7.45
CA ASN A 277 -3.50 -29.72 -6.42
C ASN A 277 -3.83 -28.72 -5.31
N GLY A 278 -4.23 -29.20 -4.13
CA GLY A 278 -4.42 -28.36 -2.94
C GLY A 278 -3.14 -27.72 -2.38
N TYR A 279 -2.03 -27.65 -3.14
CA TYR A 279 -0.75 -27.09 -2.69
C TYR A 279 -0.23 -27.73 -1.39
N GLY A 280 -0.26 -29.07 -1.34
CA GLY A 280 0.10 -29.84 -0.16
C GLY A 280 -1.02 -30.00 0.88
N LEU A 281 -2.21 -29.45 0.64
CA LEU A 281 -3.41 -29.75 1.44
C LEU A 281 -4.12 -31.01 0.93
N VAL A 282 -4.54 -31.87 1.87
CA VAL A 282 -5.58 -32.88 1.62
C VAL A 282 -6.93 -32.17 1.74
N ILE A 283 -7.36 -31.50 0.68
CA ILE A 283 -8.69 -30.89 0.61
C ILE A 283 -9.64 -31.89 -0.04
N VAL A 284 -10.54 -32.46 0.76
CA VAL A 284 -11.69 -33.20 0.23
C VAL A 284 -12.58 -32.21 -0.51
N ALA A 285 -12.68 -32.34 -1.83
CA ALA A 285 -13.61 -31.54 -2.61
C ALA A 285 -15.05 -32.00 -2.35
N GLY A 286 -15.98 -31.05 -2.29
CA GLY A 286 -17.41 -31.36 -2.32
C GLY A 286 -17.76 -32.06 -3.64
N SER A 287 -18.29 -33.28 -3.56
CA SER A 287 -18.80 -33.99 -4.72
C SER A 287 -20.02 -33.26 -5.27
N GLY A 288 -19.97 -32.83 -6.52
CA GLY A 288 -21.12 -32.27 -7.21
C GLY A 288 -22.27 -33.27 -7.33
N GLY A 289 -23.48 -32.85 -6.94
CA GLY A 289 -24.67 -33.67 -6.99
C GLY A 289 -25.38 -33.59 -8.34
N GLY A 290 -25.08 -34.51 -9.25
CA GLY A 290 -25.89 -34.68 -10.46
C GLY A 290 -25.26 -35.63 -11.46
N GLY A 291 -25.70 -36.88 -11.51
CA GLY A 291 -25.39 -37.81 -12.61
C GLY A 291 -24.51 -39.02 -12.29
N LEU A 292 -24.24 -39.83 -13.32
CA LEU A 292 -23.44 -41.07 -13.27
C LEU A 292 -21.93 -40.83 -13.02
N TYR A 293 -21.44 -39.60 -13.16
CA TYR A 293 -20.02 -39.26 -13.03
C TYR A 293 -19.78 -38.33 -11.84
N ALA A 294 -18.93 -38.75 -10.91
CA ALA A 294 -18.52 -37.93 -9.77
C ALA A 294 -17.60 -36.79 -10.24
N GLY A 295 -17.67 -35.63 -9.57
CA GLY A 295 -16.61 -34.62 -9.65
C GLY A 295 -15.27 -35.16 -9.12
N GLY A 296 -14.19 -34.43 -9.40
CA GLY A 296 -12.87 -34.76 -8.85
C GLY A 296 -12.92 -34.92 -7.33
N SER A 297 -12.16 -35.88 -6.79
CA SER A 297 -12.13 -36.16 -5.34
C SER A 297 -11.27 -35.15 -4.56
N ASN A 298 -10.40 -34.40 -5.25
CA ASN A 298 -9.44 -33.48 -4.64
C ASN A 298 -9.54 -32.07 -5.26
N ALA A 299 -9.55 -31.05 -4.40
CA ALA A 299 -9.43 -29.63 -4.73
C ALA A 299 -10.09 -29.12 -6.04
N GLY A 300 -11.38 -29.41 -6.25
CA GLY A 300 -12.32 -28.37 -6.67
C GLY A 300 -12.96 -28.42 -8.06
N GLY A 301 -12.81 -29.49 -8.85
CA GLY A 301 -13.60 -29.67 -10.07
C GLY A 301 -15.02 -30.18 -9.75
N GLY A 302 -16.04 -29.35 -9.92
CA GLY A 302 -17.43 -29.79 -9.78
C GLY A 302 -17.79 -30.85 -10.82
N GLY A 303 -18.60 -31.85 -10.43
CA GLY A 303 -19.08 -32.89 -11.34
C GLY A 303 -20.09 -32.34 -12.36
N GLY A 304 -20.02 -32.82 -13.60
CA GLY A 304 -20.98 -32.49 -14.66
C GLY A 304 -22.27 -33.31 -14.58
N GLY A 305 -23.38 -32.68 -14.99
CA GLY A 305 -24.72 -33.27 -14.90
C GLY A 305 -25.05 -34.26 -16.02
N SER A 306 -25.06 -35.58 -15.75
CA SER A 306 -25.69 -36.56 -16.66
C SER A 306 -26.53 -37.61 -15.91
N GLY A 307 -27.85 -37.41 -15.86
CA GLY A 307 -28.82 -38.40 -15.37
C GLY A 307 -30.27 -38.01 -15.72
N PRO A 308 -31.20 -38.98 -15.85
CA PRO A 308 -32.59 -38.78 -16.30
C PRO A 308 -33.46 -37.96 -15.32
N THR A 309 -32.88 -37.45 -14.24
CA THR A 309 -33.50 -36.58 -13.25
C THR A 309 -32.53 -35.46 -12.94
N SER A 310 -32.93 -34.23 -13.28
CA SER A 310 -32.27 -32.95 -13.02
C SER A 310 -31.34 -32.90 -11.81
N GLY A 311 -30.08 -32.48 -12.01
CA GLY A 311 -29.15 -32.14 -10.93
C GLY A 311 -27.95 -31.36 -11.48
N GLY A 312 -27.64 -30.21 -10.89
CA GLY A 312 -26.52 -29.35 -11.27
C GLY A 312 -25.28 -29.61 -10.42
N GLY A 313 -24.13 -29.44 -11.07
CA GLY A 313 -22.82 -29.68 -10.48
C GLY A 313 -22.57 -28.79 -9.26
N GLY A 314 -21.94 -29.36 -8.24
CA GLY A 314 -21.35 -28.59 -7.13
C GLY A 314 -19.84 -28.76 -7.16
N GLY A 315 -19.12 -27.67 -6.94
CA GLY A 315 -17.67 -27.68 -6.74
C GLY A 315 -17.37 -26.83 -5.52
N GLY A 316 -16.79 -27.40 -4.47
CA GLY A 316 -16.38 -26.62 -3.30
C GLY A 316 -15.16 -27.23 -2.64
N SER A 317 -14.15 -26.41 -2.35
CA SER A 317 -13.07 -26.71 -1.41
C SER A 317 -13.57 -26.51 0.03
N ALA A 318 -13.01 -27.21 1.01
CA ALA A 318 -13.37 -27.10 2.43
C ALA A 318 -12.81 -25.83 3.13
N GLY A 319 -12.72 -24.69 2.44
CA GLY A 319 -12.68 -23.36 3.09
C GLY A 319 -14.11 -22.92 3.38
N LEU A 320 -14.36 -22.29 4.55
CA LEU A 320 -15.69 -21.88 5.08
C LEU A 320 -16.87 -22.49 4.32
N ASN A 321 -17.27 -23.72 4.66
CA ASN A 321 -18.31 -24.53 4.00
C ASN A 321 -19.09 -23.80 2.90
N GLY A 322 -18.64 -23.92 1.64
CA GLY A 322 -19.53 -23.66 0.51
C GLY A 322 -20.81 -24.46 0.75
N LEU A 323 -21.96 -23.78 0.83
CA LEU A 323 -23.22 -24.47 1.10
C LEU A 323 -23.44 -25.50 0.00
N SER A 324 -23.49 -26.78 0.38
CA SER A 324 -23.81 -27.92 -0.49
C SER A 324 -24.91 -27.55 -1.48
N ALA A 325 -24.75 -27.92 -2.76
CA ALA A 325 -25.91 -28.03 -3.65
C ALA A 325 -26.95 -28.88 -2.93
N GLN A 326 -28.13 -28.33 -2.63
CA GLN A 326 -29.22 -29.13 -2.06
C GLN A 326 -29.98 -29.78 -3.20
N GLY A 327 -29.35 -30.79 -3.81
CA GLY A 327 -30.03 -31.71 -4.71
C GLY A 327 -30.70 -32.81 -3.90
N SER A 328 -32.01 -32.74 -3.69
CA SER A 328 -32.78 -33.88 -3.20
C SER A 328 -33.82 -34.33 -4.23
N VAL A 329 -33.88 -35.65 -4.43
CA VAL A 329 -34.97 -36.35 -5.13
C VAL A 329 -36.30 -35.86 -4.57
N PRO A 330 -37.30 -35.50 -5.40
CA PRO A 330 -38.53 -34.89 -4.93
C PRO A 330 -39.31 -35.86 -4.02
N PRO A 331 -39.68 -35.46 -2.78
CA PRO A 331 -40.78 -36.08 -2.09
C PRO A 331 -41.93 -35.08 -2.01
N LEU A 332 -43.10 -35.56 -2.40
CA LEU A 332 -44.36 -34.82 -2.36
C LEU A 332 -44.55 -34.06 -1.04
N ARG A 333 -44.79 -32.74 -1.18
CA ARG A 333 -45.44 -31.76 -0.27
C ARG A 333 -44.54 -30.95 0.67
N HIS A 334 -44.56 -29.64 0.37
CA HIS A 334 -44.39 -28.47 1.24
C HIS A 334 -43.06 -28.39 1.99
N PHE A 335 -42.16 -27.52 1.51
CA PHE A 335 -41.34 -26.51 2.21
C PHE A 335 -40.09 -26.14 1.35
N ASN A 336 -39.81 -24.84 1.22
CA ASN A 336 -38.62 -24.13 0.67
C ASN A 336 -37.93 -24.70 -0.60
N ALA A 337 -37.94 -23.92 -1.69
CA ALA A 337 -37.22 -24.22 -2.94
C ALA A 337 -35.69 -24.25 -2.74
N THR A 338 -35.02 -25.23 -3.34
CA THR A 338 -33.57 -25.49 -3.21
C THR A 338 -32.84 -25.28 -4.54
N PRO A 339 -31.66 -24.61 -4.57
CA PRO A 339 -30.90 -24.31 -5.79
C PRO A 339 -30.44 -25.56 -6.56
N SER A 340 -30.56 -25.55 -7.89
CA SER A 340 -30.08 -26.65 -8.74
C SER A 340 -28.58 -26.61 -9.06
N GLY A 341 -27.90 -25.46 -8.96
CA GLY A 341 -26.44 -25.35 -9.08
C GLY A 341 -25.74 -25.30 -7.71
N GLY A 342 -24.65 -26.05 -7.54
CA GLY A 342 -23.87 -26.04 -6.30
C GLY A 342 -22.95 -24.83 -6.16
N ASN A 343 -22.87 -24.28 -4.95
CA ASN A 343 -21.99 -23.14 -4.65
C ASN A 343 -20.51 -23.54 -4.64
N GLY A 344 -19.68 -22.57 -5.04
CA GLY A 344 -18.23 -22.55 -4.92
C GLY A 344 -17.77 -22.41 -3.47
N GLY A 345 -16.77 -23.20 -3.08
CA GLY A 345 -15.93 -22.92 -1.90
C GLY A 345 -14.82 -21.93 -2.25
N ASP A 346 -13.96 -21.59 -1.29
CA ASP A 346 -12.84 -20.66 -1.55
C ASP A 346 -11.90 -21.15 -2.66
N GLY A 347 -11.65 -20.26 -3.62
CA GLY A 347 -10.91 -20.54 -4.85
C GLY A 347 -11.59 -21.51 -5.80
N ALA A 348 -12.87 -21.84 -5.59
CA ALA A 348 -13.67 -22.66 -6.48
C ALA A 348 -14.83 -21.86 -7.09
N GLY A 349 -15.05 -22.03 -8.39
CA GLY A 349 -16.25 -21.59 -9.06
C GLY A 349 -17.44 -22.49 -8.74
N SER A 350 -18.65 -21.97 -8.97
CA SER A 350 -19.89 -22.74 -8.77
C SER A 350 -20.32 -23.47 -10.03
N GLY A 351 -21.20 -24.47 -9.88
CA GLY A 351 -21.79 -25.14 -11.03
C GLY A 351 -22.95 -24.36 -11.64
N GLY A 352 -23.19 -24.59 -12.92
CA GLY A 352 -24.30 -23.99 -13.65
C GLY A 352 -25.65 -24.61 -13.30
N GLY A 353 -26.72 -23.85 -13.55
CA GLY A 353 -28.10 -24.30 -13.31
C GLY A 353 -28.47 -25.45 -14.24
N ALA A 354 -29.21 -26.44 -13.73
CA ALA A 354 -29.72 -27.54 -14.55
C ALA A 354 -31.07 -27.19 -15.18
N VAL A 355 -31.38 -27.76 -16.34
CA VAL A 355 -32.70 -27.62 -16.96
C VAL A 355 -33.71 -28.60 -16.32
N VAL A 356 -34.87 -28.10 -15.92
CA VAL A 356 -35.97 -28.92 -15.39
C VAL A 356 -37.19 -28.83 -16.32
N ILE A 357 -37.48 -29.92 -17.06
CA ILE A 357 -38.67 -30.04 -17.92
C ILE A 357 -39.60 -31.10 -17.32
N THR A 358 -40.32 -30.79 -16.24
CA THR A 358 -41.46 -31.62 -15.82
C THR A 358 -42.63 -30.76 -15.34
N ALA A 359 -43.85 -31.24 -15.62
CA ALA A 359 -45.14 -30.57 -15.42
C ALA A 359 -45.50 -30.25 -13.94
N PRO A 360 -46.67 -29.62 -13.71
CA PRO A 360 -46.80 -28.19 -13.41
C PRO A 360 -46.41 -27.78 -11.97
N THR A 361 -45.74 -28.61 -11.19
CA THR A 361 -45.28 -28.21 -9.84
C THR A 361 -44.03 -29.00 -9.43
N ASN A 362 -42.85 -28.42 -9.60
CA ASN A 362 -41.60 -28.97 -9.07
C ASN A 362 -40.79 -27.85 -8.39
N ALA A 363 -40.48 -28.07 -7.11
CA ALA A 363 -39.84 -27.10 -6.21
C ALA A 363 -38.32 -26.91 -6.47
N VAL A 364 -37.86 -27.02 -7.72
CA VAL A 364 -36.45 -26.93 -8.12
C VAL A 364 -36.30 -25.75 -9.10
N ASP A 365 -35.43 -24.79 -8.79
CA ASP A 365 -35.21 -23.59 -9.62
C ASP A 365 -34.02 -23.76 -10.59
N GLY A 366 -33.99 -22.95 -11.66
CA GLY A 366 -32.89 -22.90 -12.64
C GLY A 366 -31.72 -22.03 -12.18
N LYS A 367 -31.60 -21.78 -10.87
CA LYS A 367 -30.59 -20.90 -10.29
C LYS A 367 -29.26 -21.62 -10.14
N SER A 368 -28.20 -20.96 -10.57
CA SER A 368 -26.83 -21.43 -10.41
C SER A 368 -26.25 -21.06 -9.06
N GLY A 369 -25.19 -21.77 -8.65
CA GLY A 369 -24.53 -21.51 -7.37
C GLY A 369 -23.70 -20.22 -7.41
N THR A 370 -23.35 -19.68 -6.24
CA THR A 370 -22.41 -18.55 -6.10
C THR A 370 -20.97 -19.04 -5.96
N GLY A 371 -19.99 -18.37 -6.57
CA GLY A 371 -18.56 -18.68 -6.39
C GLY A 371 -18.06 -18.32 -4.98
N GLY A 372 -16.99 -18.98 -4.52
CA GLY A 372 -16.28 -18.60 -3.29
C GLY A 372 -15.22 -17.53 -3.53
N TYR A 373 -14.38 -17.20 -2.54
CA TYR A 373 -13.34 -16.17 -2.72
C TYR A 373 -12.44 -16.51 -3.92
N GLY A 374 -12.34 -15.61 -4.92
CA GLY A 374 -11.61 -15.86 -6.16
C GLY A 374 -12.27 -16.82 -7.15
N GLY A 375 -13.49 -17.26 -6.89
CA GLY A 375 -14.29 -18.15 -7.74
C GLY A 375 -15.42 -17.41 -8.46
N GLY A 376 -15.64 -17.76 -9.73
CA GLY A 376 -16.72 -17.25 -10.56
C GLY A 376 -18.07 -17.93 -10.29
N GLY A 377 -19.14 -17.21 -10.58
CA GLY A 377 -20.50 -17.74 -10.50
C GLY A 377 -20.86 -18.66 -11.69
N GLY A 378 -21.73 -19.64 -11.49
CA GLY A 378 -22.24 -20.50 -12.56
C GLY A 378 -23.26 -19.77 -13.42
N GLY A 379 -23.43 -20.21 -14.66
CA GLY A 379 -24.46 -19.68 -15.56
C GLY A 379 -25.86 -20.17 -15.18
N GLY A 380 -26.88 -19.33 -15.37
CA GLY A 380 -28.27 -19.72 -15.23
C GLY A 380 -28.69 -20.77 -16.27
N ALA A 381 -29.67 -21.59 -15.94
CA ALA A 381 -30.17 -22.61 -16.87
C ALA A 381 -30.88 -21.98 -18.10
N GLY A 382 -30.98 -22.75 -19.18
CA GLY A 382 -31.90 -22.48 -20.29
C GLY A 382 -33.37 -22.68 -19.90
N LEU A 383 -34.26 -22.85 -20.89
CA LEU A 383 -35.69 -23.00 -20.61
C LEU A 383 -36.03 -24.13 -19.61
N GLY A 384 -36.77 -23.77 -18.55
CA GLY A 384 -37.35 -24.70 -17.58
C GLY A 384 -38.88 -24.67 -17.53
N ALA A 385 -39.45 -25.09 -16.40
CA ALA A 385 -40.91 -25.15 -16.19
C ALA A 385 -41.56 -23.75 -16.19
N SER A 386 -42.78 -23.64 -16.74
CA SER A 386 -43.58 -22.41 -16.75
C SER A 386 -44.35 -22.23 -15.43
N ASP A 387 -43.64 -21.87 -14.35
CA ASP A 387 -44.20 -21.69 -13.01
C ASP A 387 -43.75 -20.34 -12.41
N VAL A 388 -44.62 -19.67 -11.65
CA VAL A 388 -44.37 -18.36 -11.02
C VAL A 388 -43.27 -18.41 -9.94
N ASP A 389 -43.00 -19.60 -9.39
CA ASP A 389 -41.97 -19.82 -8.37
C ASP A 389 -40.60 -20.22 -8.96
N TYR A 390 -40.46 -20.33 -10.30
CA TYR A 390 -39.25 -20.80 -10.97
C TYR A 390 -38.27 -19.66 -11.30
N THR A 391 -37.12 -19.55 -10.61
CA THR A 391 -36.13 -18.48 -10.88
C THR A 391 -34.99 -18.96 -11.79
N VAL A 392 -34.58 -18.14 -12.77
CA VAL A 392 -33.51 -18.49 -13.75
C VAL A 392 -32.40 -17.43 -13.73
N SER A 393 -31.61 -17.41 -12.65
CA SER A 393 -30.59 -16.39 -12.41
C SER A 393 -29.17 -16.97 -12.46
N GLY A 394 -28.26 -16.14 -12.99
CA GLY A 394 -26.83 -16.40 -12.92
C GLY A 394 -26.32 -16.32 -11.48
N GLY A 395 -25.31 -17.11 -11.18
CA GLY A 395 -24.69 -17.19 -9.88
C GLY A 395 -23.82 -15.97 -9.63
N SER A 396 -23.84 -15.44 -8.41
CA SER A 396 -22.90 -14.37 -8.08
C SER A 396 -21.45 -14.89 -8.05
N GLY A 397 -20.50 -14.10 -8.52
CA GLY A 397 -19.08 -14.35 -8.25
C GLY A 397 -18.74 -14.09 -6.79
N GLY A 398 -17.76 -14.80 -6.24
CA GLY A 398 -17.17 -14.45 -4.95
C GLY A 398 -16.14 -13.32 -5.10
N VAL A 399 -15.38 -12.99 -4.04
CA VAL A 399 -14.48 -11.82 -4.04
C VAL A 399 -13.48 -11.94 -5.19
N GLY A 400 -13.50 -11.00 -6.14
CA GLY A 400 -12.65 -11.06 -7.33
C GLY A 400 -13.10 -12.03 -8.43
N GLY A 401 -14.21 -12.76 -8.24
CA GLY A 401 -14.85 -13.58 -9.26
C GLY A 401 -15.89 -12.82 -10.07
N GLY A 402 -16.05 -13.21 -11.33
CA GLY A 402 -17.11 -12.75 -12.22
C GLY A 402 -18.45 -13.43 -11.92
N GLY A 403 -19.55 -12.72 -12.14
CA GLY A 403 -20.90 -13.29 -12.05
C GLY A 403 -21.23 -14.15 -13.27
N GLY A 404 -22.05 -15.19 -13.11
CA GLY A 404 -22.52 -15.99 -14.25
C GLY A 404 -23.63 -15.29 -15.04
N GLY A 405 -23.75 -15.63 -16.32
CA GLY A 405 -24.81 -15.10 -17.18
C GLY A 405 -26.20 -15.56 -16.74
N GLY A 406 -27.20 -14.70 -16.92
CA GLY A 406 -28.61 -15.03 -16.71
C GLY A 406 -29.14 -16.08 -17.70
N GLY A 407 -30.17 -16.82 -17.28
CA GLY A 407 -30.79 -17.84 -18.12
C GLY A 407 -31.83 -17.30 -19.10
N VAL A 408 -32.83 -18.12 -19.44
CA VAL A 408 -33.97 -17.73 -20.29
C VAL A 408 -35.26 -17.68 -19.47
N ASN A 409 -36.00 -16.59 -19.55
CA ASN A 409 -37.24 -16.38 -18.80
C ASN A 409 -38.47 -16.31 -19.73
N GLN A 410 -39.04 -17.43 -20.17
CA GLN A 410 -40.22 -17.39 -21.07
C GLN A 410 -41.57 -17.14 -20.41
N SER A 411 -41.67 -17.18 -19.08
CA SER A 411 -42.95 -17.12 -18.36
C SER A 411 -43.50 -15.70 -18.17
N SER A 412 -42.68 -14.66 -18.44
CA SER A 412 -42.92 -13.23 -18.14
C SER A 412 -43.32 -12.89 -16.70
N THR A 413 -43.28 -13.89 -15.81
CA THR A 413 -43.71 -13.80 -14.40
C THR A 413 -42.61 -14.21 -13.43
N THR A 414 -41.53 -14.84 -13.92
CA THR A 414 -40.38 -15.28 -13.13
C THR A 414 -39.26 -14.26 -13.12
N ASN A 415 -38.50 -14.17 -12.02
CA ASN A 415 -37.29 -13.34 -11.98
C ASN A 415 -36.13 -14.03 -12.69
N ALA A 416 -35.41 -13.26 -13.50
CA ALA A 416 -34.16 -13.69 -14.12
C ALA A 416 -33.25 -12.47 -14.19
N ASP A 417 -32.02 -12.64 -13.72
CA ASP A 417 -31.00 -11.60 -13.66
C ASP A 417 -29.63 -12.24 -13.92
N GLY A 418 -28.71 -11.44 -14.48
CA GLY A 418 -27.29 -11.78 -14.48
C GLY A 418 -26.76 -11.86 -13.05
N GLY A 419 -25.77 -12.74 -12.83
CA GLY A 419 -25.12 -12.88 -11.53
C GLY A 419 -24.35 -11.62 -11.16
N ASN A 420 -24.53 -11.14 -9.92
CA ASN A 420 -23.72 -10.05 -9.39
C ASN A 420 -22.26 -10.47 -9.27
N SER A 421 -21.37 -9.50 -9.14
CA SER A 421 -19.95 -9.79 -9.07
C SER A 421 -19.25 -8.99 -8.00
N LEU A 422 -18.06 -9.47 -7.69
CA LEU A 422 -17.03 -8.74 -6.97
C LEU A 422 -15.78 -8.63 -7.88
N GLY A 423 -15.97 -8.69 -9.22
CA GLY A 423 -14.92 -8.81 -10.23
C GLY A 423 -15.38 -8.31 -11.60
N GLY A 424 -16.49 -8.83 -12.14
CA GLY A 424 -17.20 -8.37 -13.34
C GLY A 424 -18.60 -9.02 -13.46
N GLY A 425 -19.65 -8.26 -13.75
CA GLY A 425 -21.05 -8.69 -13.69
C GLY A 425 -21.47 -9.64 -14.82
N GLY A 426 -22.36 -10.59 -14.54
CA GLY A 426 -22.92 -11.46 -15.59
C GLY A 426 -23.95 -10.75 -16.46
N GLY A 427 -24.05 -11.10 -17.74
CA GLY A 427 -25.04 -10.56 -18.67
C GLY A 427 -26.47 -10.92 -18.27
N GLY A 428 -27.41 -10.03 -18.57
CA GLY A 428 -28.83 -10.21 -18.28
C GLY A 428 -29.47 -11.31 -19.13
N PRO A 429 -30.56 -11.93 -18.65
CA PRO A 429 -31.24 -13.05 -19.31
C PRO A 429 -32.00 -12.63 -20.58
N THR A 430 -32.43 -13.60 -21.39
CA THR A 430 -33.43 -13.33 -22.43
C THR A 430 -34.86 -13.34 -21.87
N ASN A 431 -35.67 -12.37 -22.30
CA ASN A 431 -37.10 -12.20 -22.01
C ASN A 431 -37.48 -11.89 -20.56
N GLY A 432 -37.54 -10.62 -20.18
CA GLY A 432 -38.21 -10.20 -18.96
C GLY A 432 -38.49 -8.69 -18.96
N PRO A 433 -39.50 -8.20 -18.22
CA PRO A 433 -39.75 -6.76 -18.08
C PRO A 433 -38.61 -6.01 -17.35
N SER A 434 -37.62 -6.73 -16.80
CA SER A 434 -36.41 -6.20 -16.16
C SER A 434 -35.19 -7.11 -16.39
N ALA A 435 -34.84 -7.46 -17.62
CA ALA A 435 -33.68 -8.32 -17.95
C ALA A 435 -32.31 -7.69 -17.55
N LEU A 436 -32.08 -7.50 -16.26
CA LEU A 436 -30.94 -6.77 -15.72
C LEU A 436 -29.68 -7.64 -15.79
N GLY A 437 -28.58 -7.02 -16.21
CA GLY A 437 -27.25 -7.57 -15.99
C GLY A 437 -26.85 -7.44 -14.52
N GLY A 438 -25.92 -8.28 -14.10
CA GLY A 438 -25.33 -8.24 -12.78
C GLY A 438 -24.47 -6.99 -12.58
N THR A 439 -24.38 -6.52 -11.34
CA THR A 439 -23.58 -5.35 -10.97
C THR A 439 -22.37 -5.74 -10.11
N ASP A 440 -21.36 -4.87 -10.03
CA ASP A 440 -20.29 -4.98 -9.04
C ASP A 440 -20.81 -4.50 -7.69
N ILE A 441 -21.12 -5.45 -6.80
CA ILE A 441 -21.55 -5.17 -5.42
C ILE A 441 -20.37 -5.10 -4.45
N GLY A 442 -19.16 -5.42 -4.93
CA GLY A 442 -17.95 -5.57 -4.13
C GLY A 442 -17.11 -4.31 -4.02
N ASN A 443 -17.47 -3.30 -4.82
CA ASN A 443 -16.68 -2.07 -4.97
C ASN A 443 -15.24 -2.40 -5.35
N LEU A 444 -15.07 -3.32 -6.31
CA LEU A 444 -13.77 -3.74 -6.85
C LEU A 444 -13.57 -3.25 -8.29
N GLY A 445 -14.45 -2.36 -8.76
CA GLY A 445 -14.35 -1.74 -10.07
C GLY A 445 -14.66 -2.70 -11.21
N GLY A 446 -15.44 -3.75 -10.96
CA GLY A 446 -15.89 -4.67 -11.99
C GLY A 446 -16.88 -4.00 -12.94
N GLY A 447 -16.78 -4.32 -14.23
CA GLY A 447 -17.74 -3.86 -15.22
C GLY A 447 -19.11 -4.48 -14.97
N ALA A 448 -20.19 -3.71 -15.12
CA ALA A 448 -21.54 -4.26 -15.05
C ALA A 448 -21.85 -5.15 -16.27
N GLY A 449 -22.68 -6.17 -16.08
CA GLY A 449 -23.23 -6.95 -17.18
C GLY A 449 -24.23 -6.15 -18.01
N GLY A 450 -24.32 -6.46 -19.29
CA GLY A 450 -25.29 -5.86 -20.21
C GLY A 450 -26.72 -6.30 -19.90
N LEU A 451 -27.69 -5.49 -20.32
CA LEU A 451 -29.10 -5.85 -20.23
C LEU A 451 -29.45 -6.89 -21.31
N GLY A 452 -30.32 -7.83 -21.00
CA GLY A 452 -30.84 -8.77 -22.00
C GLY A 452 -32.05 -8.24 -22.76
N ALA A 453 -32.44 -8.94 -23.82
CA ALA A 453 -33.58 -8.53 -24.65
C ALA A 453 -34.93 -8.65 -23.92
N ASN A 454 -35.80 -7.66 -24.16
CA ASN A 454 -37.19 -7.62 -23.64
C ASN A 454 -38.18 -8.47 -24.48
N ASN A 455 -37.72 -9.10 -25.56
CA ASN A 455 -38.55 -9.82 -26.54
C ASN A 455 -38.23 -11.33 -26.53
N VAL A 456 -39.24 -12.15 -26.85
CA VAL A 456 -39.12 -13.61 -27.01
C VAL A 456 -38.84 -14.03 -28.45
N GLY A 457 -38.11 -15.13 -28.61
CA GLY A 457 -38.07 -15.92 -29.84
C GLY A 457 -36.68 -16.03 -30.47
N ILE A 458 -36.63 -16.77 -31.57
CA ILE A 458 -35.41 -17.01 -32.35
C ILE A 458 -34.81 -15.67 -32.78
N GLY A 459 -33.55 -15.44 -32.40
CA GLY A 459 -32.81 -14.24 -32.77
C GLY A 459 -32.87 -13.10 -31.76
N PHE A 460 -33.51 -13.24 -30.59
CA PHE A 460 -33.32 -12.30 -29.46
C PHE A 460 -32.34 -12.88 -28.43
N GLY A 461 -31.40 -12.06 -27.96
CA GLY A 461 -30.27 -12.53 -27.14
C GLY A 461 -30.12 -11.84 -25.78
N GLY A 462 -29.33 -12.46 -24.90
CA GLY A 462 -29.03 -11.93 -23.58
C GLY A 462 -27.96 -10.85 -23.61
N GLY A 463 -27.69 -10.26 -22.45
CA GLY A 463 -26.66 -9.24 -22.30
C GLY A 463 -25.25 -9.83 -22.38
N GLY A 464 -24.29 -9.01 -22.76
CA GLY A 464 -22.87 -9.35 -22.67
C GLY A 464 -22.37 -9.32 -21.21
N GLY A 465 -21.33 -10.10 -20.91
CA GLY A 465 -20.70 -10.07 -19.59
C GLY A 465 -19.90 -8.79 -19.36
N GLY A 466 -19.83 -8.30 -18.12
CA GLY A 466 -18.96 -7.21 -17.73
C GLY A 466 -17.49 -7.65 -17.61
N GLY A 467 -16.57 -6.75 -17.94
CA GLY A 467 -15.14 -6.99 -17.82
C GLY A 467 -14.66 -7.00 -16.36
N GLY A 468 -13.62 -7.78 -16.09
CA GLY A 468 -12.95 -7.87 -14.80
C GLY A 468 -12.08 -6.64 -14.50
N SER A 469 -11.84 -6.33 -13.23
CA SER A 469 -10.88 -5.26 -12.86
C SER A 469 -9.42 -5.72 -12.84
N GLY A 470 -8.49 -4.80 -13.09
CA GLY A 470 -7.05 -4.95 -12.89
C GLY A 470 -6.56 -4.04 -11.76
N LEU A 471 -6.20 -4.58 -10.60
CA LEU A 471 -5.90 -3.81 -9.40
C LEU A 471 -4.54 -4.14 -8.78
N GLY A 472 -3.72 -3.14 -8.47
CA GLY A 472 -2.44 -3.37 -7.77
C GLY A 472 -1.43 -4.14 -8.62
N GLY A 473 -0.89 -3.50 -9.66
CA GLY A 473 0.02 -4.13 -10.63
C GLY A 473 1.22 -4.82 -9.98
N ALA A 474 1.77 -4.24 -8.91
CA ALA A 474 2.76 -4.90 -8.05
C ALA A 474 2.10 -5.63 -6.88
N ILE A 475 1.33 -4.91 -6.05
CA ILE A 475 0.80 -5.40 -4.78
C ILE A 475 -0.67 -5.05 -4.63
N PHE A 476 -1.47 -6.04 -4.22
CA PHE A 476 -2.86 -5.86 -3.80
C PHE A 476 -3.05 -6.30 -2.35
N ILE A 477 -3.58 -5.39 -1.52
CA ILE A 477 -3.89 -5.63 -0.12
C ILE A 477 -5.40 -5.49 0.09
N ASP A 478 -6.05 -6.59 0.46
CA ASP A 478 -7.48 -6.63 0.76
C ASP A 478 -7.81 -5.93 2.09
N SER A 479 -9.10 -5.91 2.42
CA SER A 479 -9.71 -5.06 3.43
C SER A 479 -9.20 -5.37 4.84
N ASN A 480 -8.98 -4.33 5.64
CA ASN A 480 -8.55 -4.42 7.05
C ASN A 480 -7.18 -5.09 7.29
N LEU A 481 -6.31 -5.13 6.28
CA LEU A 481 -4.96 -5.73 6.39
C LEU A 481 -3.86 -4.69 6.57
N ASN A 482 -2.67 -5.16 6.98
CA ASN A 482 -1.49 -4.32 7.17
C ASN A 482 -0.35 -4.76 6.24
N LEU A 483 0.12 -3.82 5.43
CA LEU A 483 1.37 -3.93 4.67
C LEU A 483 2.41 -3.01 5.30
N THR A 484 3.57 -3.55 5.66
CA THR A 484 4.70 -2.78 6.18
C THR A 484 5.85 -2.81 5.17
N ILE A 485 6.42 -1.65 4.84
CA ILE A 485 7.69 -1.53 4.15
C ILE A 485 8.70 -0.97 5.15
N GLN A 486 9.72 -1.76 5.44
CA GLN A 486 10.58 -1.56 6.60
C GLN A 486 12.04 -1.32 6.22
N ALA A 487 12.62 -0.27 6.81
CA ALA A 487 14.05 -0.01 6.81
C ALA A 487 14.79 -1.02 7.68
N ARG A 488 16.01 -1.38 7.26
CA ARG A 488 16.91 -2.23 8.03
C ARG A 488 17.84 -1.35 8.86
N SER A 489 18.01 -1.74 10.12
CA SER A 489 18.83 -0.98 11.07
C SER A 489 20.24 -0.78 10.52
N GLY A 490 20.65 0.48 10.35
CA GLY A 490 21.98 0.86 9.88
C GLY A 490 22.31 0.52 8.42
N ILE A 491 21.35 0.09 7.61
CA ILE A 491 21.55 -0.25 6.18
C ILE A 491 20.55 0.55 5.34
N PRO A 492 21.01 1.40 4.39
CA PRO A 492 20.11 2.02 3.43
C PRO A 492 19.27 0.98 2.72
N THR A 493 17.96 1.08 2.87
CA THR A 493 16.99 0.11 2.36
C THR A 493 16.20 0.75 1.25
N THR A 494 16.01 0.04 0.13
CA THR A 494 15.20 0.54 -0.99
C THR A 494 13.93 -0.29 -1.15
N PHE A 495 12.87 0.36 -1.61
CA PHE A 495 11.70 -0.31 -2.14
C PHE A 495 11.31 0.36 -3.45
N ASN A 496 11.14 -0.42 -4.51
CA ASN A 496 10.85 0.13 -5.83
C ASN A 496 9.89 -0.74 -6.61
N THR A 497 9.07 -0.09 -7.44
CA THR A 497 8.02 -0.72 -8.23
C THR A 497 8.04 -0.27 -9.71
N PRO A 498 9.16 -0.35 -10.44
CA PRO A 498 9.26 0.25 -11.76
C PRO A 498 8.49 -0.56 -12.83
N ASN A 499 7.85 0.16 -13.75
CA ASN A 499 7.21 -0.36 -14.95
C ASN A 499 6.11 -1.40 -14.71
N ASN A 500 5.46 -1.34 -13.55
CA ASN A 500 4.27 -2.17 -13.29
C ASN A 500 3.04 -1.55 -13.95
N LEU A 501 2.09 -2.39 -14.34
CA LEU A 501 0.92 -1.99 -15.10
C LEU A 501 -0.37 -2.59 -14.52
N VAL A 502 -1.49 -1.93 -14.80
CA VAL A 502 -2.81 -2.49 -14.62
C VAL A 502 -3.60 -2.39 -15.91
N GLN A 503 -4.47 -3.36 -16.16
CA GLN A 503 -5.33 -3.39 -17.34
C GLN A 503 -6.72 -3.89 -16.96
N ALA A 504 -7.75 -3.17 -17.41
CA ALA A 504 -9.14 -3.60 -17.29
C ALA A 504 -9.43 -4.73 -18.28
N GLY A 505 -10.28 -5.66 -17.87
CA GLY A 505 -10.90 -6.63 -18.77
C GLY A 505 -11.92 -5.94 -19.67
N ALA A 506 -11.98 -6.37 -20.92
CA ALA A 506 -12.97 -5.89 -21.87
C ALA A 506 -14.35 -6.48 -21.57
N HIS A 507 -15.41 -5.74 -21.83
CA HIS A 507 -16.77 -6.28 -21.82
C HIS A 507 -16.98 -7.32 -22.93
N GLY A 508 -17.97 -8.18 -22.73
CA GLY A 508 -18.52 -9.04 -23.75
C GLY A 508 -19.67 -8.38 -24.50
N ALA A 509 -19.88 -8.84 -25.73
CA ALA A 509 -20.93 -8.34 -26.62
C ALA A 509 -22.29 -8.98 -26.29
N GLY A 510 -23.35 -8.17 -26.30
CA GLY A 510 -24.73 -8.62 -26.15
C GLY A 510 -25.32 -9.14 -27.46
N GLY A 511 -26.37 -9.95 -27.35
CA GLY A 511 -27.12 -10.45 -28.50
C GLY A 511 -28.11 -9.41 -29.03
N LEU A 512 -28.81 -9.74 -30.12
CA LEU A 512 -29.79 -8.84 -30.71
C LEU A 512 -30.93 -8.52 -29.72
N GLY A 513 -31.14 -7.24 -29.46
CA GLY A 513 -32.09 -6.75 -28.46
C GLY A 513 -31.54 -6.64 -27.03
N GLY A 514 -30.38 -7.25 -26.74
CA GLY A 514 -29.59 -7.01 -25.53
C GLY A 514 -28.57 -5.90 -25.72
N THR A 515 -27.85 -5.55 -24.65
CA THR A 515 -26.74 -4.61 -24.68
C THR A 515 -25.43 -5.30 -24.34
N ASP A 516 -24.34 -4.68 -24.77
CA ASP A 516 -22.99 -5.03 -24.32
C ASP A 516 -22.84 -4.79 -22.81
N GLY A 517 -21.89 -5.49 -22.20
CA GLY A 517 -21.45 -5.20 -20.84
C GLY A 517 -20.65 -3.90 -20.75
N GLN A 518 -20.08 -3.64 -19.58
CA GLN A 518 -19.13 -2.55 -19.36
C GLN A 518 -17.73 -3.09 -19.11
N ASP A 519 -16.71 -2.34 -19.49
CA ASP A 519 -15.32 -2.68 -19.16
C ASP A 519 -15.10 -2.62 -17.65
N GLY A 520 -14.11 -3.38 -17.17
CA GLY A 520 -13.65 -3.25 -15.79
C GLY A 520 -12.85 -1.96 -15.55
N SER A 521 -12.35 -1.83 -14.33
CA SER A 521 -11.47 -0.73 -13.92
C SER A 521 -10.01 -1.15 -13.89
N ALA A 522 -9.10 -0.20 -14.06
CA ALA A 522 -7.67 -0.41 -13.94
C ALA A 522 -7.08 0.62 -12.98
N LEU A 523 -6.71 0.23 -11.75
CA LEU A 523 -6.20 1.16 -10.72
C LEU A 523 -4.97 0.62 -9.96
N GLY A 524 -4.04 1.53 -9.66
CA GLY A 524 -2.88 1.26 -8.82
C GLY A 524 -1.81 0.40 -9.51
N ASN A 525 -0.97 1.01 -10.36
CA ASN A 525 0.18 0.32 -10.97
C ASN A 525 1.13 -0.31 -9.94
N SER A 526 1.30 0.35 -8.79
CA SER A 526 2.20 -0.08 -7.71
C SER A 526 1.41 -0.79 -6.61
N ILE A 527 0.90 -0.07 -5.61
CA ILE A 527 0.19 -0.64 -4.46
C ILE A 527 -1.28 -0.25 -4.52
N PHE A 528 -2.18 -1.22 -4.40
CA PHE A 528 -3.61 -0.99 -4.22
C PHE A 528 -4.06 -1.45 -2.83
N LEU A 529 -4.78 -0.57 -2.12
CA LEU A 529 -5.25 -0.76 -0.75
C LEU A 529 -6.77 -0.77 -0.70
N ARG A 530 -7.36 -1.79 -0.08
CA ARG A 530 -8.81 -1.81 0.17
C ARG A 530 -9.21 -1.22 1.50
N THR A 531 -10.49 -0.91 1.62
CA THR A 531 -11.09 -0.29 2.80
C THR A 531 -10.60 -0.85 4.13
N GLY A 532 -10.29 0.06 5.07
CA GLY A 532 -9.76 -0.27 6.39
C GLY A 532 -8.31 -0.77 6.43
N SER A 533 -7.66 -1.04 5.29
CA SER A 533 -6.26 -1.47 5.27
C SER A 533 -5.30 -0.31 5.57
N SER A 534 -4.07 -0.66 5.98
CA SER A 534 -3.01 0.28 6.26
C SER A 534 -1.70 -0.08 5.57
N LEU A 535 -1.04 0.93 4.99
CA LEU A 535 0.34 0.87 4.52
C LEU A 535 1.25 1.57 5.53
N VAL A 536 2.24 0.86 6.05
CA VAL A 536 3.17 1.37 7.06
C VAL A 536 4.56 1.52 6.45
N PHE A 537 5.10 2.73 6.44
CA PHE A 537 6.53 2.95 6.22
C PHE A 537 7.23 3.02 7.57
N TYR A 538 8.13 2.08 7.83
CA TYR A 538 8.75 1.94 9.15
C TYR A 538 10.27 2.09 9.10
N ALA A 539 10.79 3.13 9.76
CA ALA A 539 12.23 3.38 9.93
C ALA A 539 12.56 3.43 11.44
N PRO A 540 12.77 2.29 12.11
CA PRO A 540 12.77 2.19 13.56
C PRO A 540 13.80 3.08 14.27
N ASP A 541 15.02 3.13 13.75
CA ASP A 541 16.15 3.80 14.39
C ASP A 541 16.50 5.13 13.70
N THR A 542 17.14 6.05 14.42
CA THR A 542 17.48 7.39 13.90
C THR A 542 18.43 7.38 12.70
N ALA A 543 19.24 6.32 12.57
CA ALA A 543 20.16 6.15 11.44
C ALA A 543 19.50 5.46 10.23
N ASP A 544 18.25 5.02 10.36
CA ASP A 544 17.60 4.24 9.32
C ASP A 544 17.18 5.12 8.16
N LEU A 545 17.40 4.58 6.96
CA LEU A 545 17.04 5.22 5.71
C LEU A 545 16.25 4.24 4.85
N LEU A 546 14.97 4.54 4.66
CA LEU A 546 14.10 3.86 3.69
C LEU A 546 13.88 4.77 2.49
N THR A 547 14.31 4.34 1.31
CA THR A 547 14.10 5.08 0.06
C THR A 547 13.06 4.37 -0.81
N LEU A 548 11.95 5.05 -1.07
CA LEU A 548 10.90 4.63 -1.98
C LEU A 548 11.18 5.23 -3.37
N GLY A 549 11.21 4.39 -4.39
CA GLY A 549 11.53 4.78 -5.77
C GLY A 549 10.51 5.72 -6.41
N SER A 550 10.86 6.31 -7.56
CA SER A 550 10.04 7.31 -8.25
C SER A 550 8.76 6.76 -8.90
N GLN A 551 8.66 5.44 -9.05
CA GLN A 551 7.44 4.77 -9.53
C GLN A 551 6.66 4.07 -8.40
N VAL A 552 7.07 4.27 -7.14
CA VAL A 552 6.29 3.81 -5.99
C VAL A 552 5.08 4.71 -5.84
N ALA A 553 3.90 4.13 -6.05
CA ALA A 553 2.62 4.79 -5.90
C ALA A 553 1.69 3.93 -5.04
N PHE A 554 0.77 4.57 -4.35
CA PHE A 554 -0.31 3.90 -3.64
C PHE A 554 -1.66 4.55 -3.99
N THR A 555 -2.67 3.70 -4.12
CA THR A 555 -4.06 4.06 -4.48
C THR A 555 -5.00 3.23 -3.63
N ASP A 556 -6.21 3.71 -3.39
CA ASP A 556 -7.24 2.95 -2.67
C ASP A 556 -8.56 2.85 -3.45
N ASP A 557 -9.52 2.16 -2.83
CA ASP A 557 -10.87 1.92 -3.37
C ASP A 557 -11.84 3.09 -3.13
N THR A 558 -11.36 4.30 -2.85
CA THR A 558 -12.22 5.50 -2.70
C THR A 558 -13.04 5.75 -3.96
N ASN A 559 -12.45 5.53 -5.15
CA ASN A 559 -13.15 5.68 -6.43
C ASN A 559 -14.30 4.67 -6.62
N PHE A 560 -14.32 3.60 -5.82
CA PHE A 560 -15.36 2.60 -5.81
C PHE A 560 -16.35 2.78 -4.65
N GLY A 561 -16.17 3.81 -3.80
CA GLY A 561 -17.13 4.19 -2.76
C GLY A 561 -16.89 3.59 -1.37
N ALA A 562 -15.75 2.91 -1.12
CA ALA A 562 -15.42 2.37 0.20
C ALA A 562 -14.44 3.27 0.98
N GLY A 563 -13.19 3.40 0.53
CA GLY A 563 -12.18 4.29 1.12
C GLY A 563 -11.82 3.94 2.57
N GLY A 564 -11.30 4.91 3.33
CA GLY A 564 -10.99 4.71 4.76
C GLY A 564 -9.68 3.95 5.01
N THR A 565 -8.77 3.98 4.06
CA THR A 565 -7.41 3.42 4.20
C THR A 565 -6.48 4.40 4.92
N ASN A 566 -5.34 3.91 5.41
CA ASN A 566 -4.34 4.75 6.07
C ASN A 566 -2.92 4.48 5.55
N VAL A 567 -2.12 5.54 5.43
CA VAL A 567 -0.66 5.47 5.25
C VAL A 567 0.00 5.99 6.52
N LEU A 568 0.81 5.16 7.16
CA LEU A 568 1.41 5.45 8.46
C LEU A 568 2.93 5.50 8.32
N VAL A 569 3.54 6.66 8.57
CA VAL A 569 4.99 6.82 8.60
C VAL A 569 5.44 6.79 10.05
N ARG A 570 6.21 5.77 10.44
CA ARG A 570 6.55 5.49 11.84
C ARG A 570 8.04 5.27 12.05
N GLY A 571 8.47 5.49 13.29
CA GLY A 571 9.82 5.21 13.76
C GLY A 571 10.59 6.50 14.07
N LYS A 572 11.93 6.44 14.00
CA LYS A 572 12.82 7.57 14.33
C LYS A 572 13.72 7.96 13.16
N GLY A 573 13.80 7.15 12.13
CA GLY A 573 14.64 7.36 10.95
C GLY A 573 13.97 8.22 9.87
N THR A 574 14.52 8.14 8.66
CA THR A 574 14.04 8.88 7.50
C THR A 574 13.42 7.95 6.46
N VAL A 575 12.23 8.29 6.00
CA VAL A 575 11.55 7.67 4.85
C VAL A 575 11.55 8.71 3.72
N ILE A 576 12.27 8.42 2.65
CA ILE A 576 12.31 9.25 1.43
C ILE A 576 11.28 8.71 0.45
N TYR A 577 10.33 9.55 0.05
CA TYR A 577 9.32 9.23 -0.96
C TYR A 577 9.54 10.07 -2.22
N ASN A 578 9.90 9.40 -3.31
CA ASN A 578 10.17 10.03 -4.61
C ASN A 578 9.05 9.84 -5.64
N GLY A 579 7.99 9.11 -5.28
CA GLY A 579 6.94 8.70 -6.21
C GLY A 579 5.79 9.69 -6.39
N THR A 580 4.80 9.30 -7.18
CA THR A 580 3.57 10.07 -7.42
C THR A 580 2.35 9.21 -7.10
N SER A 581 1.51 9.66 -6.16
CA SER A 581 0.32 8.91 -5.72
C SER A 581 -0.94 9.75 -5.81
N SER A 582 -2.03 9.18 -6.33
CA SER A 582 -3.38 9.76 -6.37
C SER A 582 -4.22 9.43 -5.11
N TYR A 583 -3.54 9.22 -3.98
CA TYR A 583 -4.10 8.64 -2.77
C TYR A 583 -4.99 9.61 -1.99
N GLN A 584 -6.27 9.28 -1.82
CA GLN A 584 -7.25 10.16 -1.19
C GLN A 584 -7.49 9.89 0.31
N GLY A 585 -6.82 8.88 0.88
CA GLY A 585 -6.98 8.52 2.29
C GLY A 585 -6.19 9.41 3.26
N ASN A 586 -5.92 8.88 4.46
CA ASN A 586 -5.17 9.59 5.50
C ASN A 586 -3.69 9.21 5.49
N VAL A 587 -2.80 10.20 5.55
CA VAL A 587 -1.37 10.00 5.80
C VAL A 587 -1.04 10.52 7.19
N LYS A 588 -0.52 9.67 8.06
CA LYS A 588 -0.12 10.05 9.41
C LYS A 588 1.36 9.80 9.64
N ILE A 589 2.08 10.83 10.07
CA ILE A 589 3.51 10.80 10.35
C ILE A 589 3.70 10.88 11.85
N ASP A 590 4.16 9.78 12.45
CA ASP A 590 4.42 9.63 13.88
C ASP A 590 5.94 9.48 14.10
N ASN A 591 6.55 10.53 14.65
CA ASN A 591 7.97 10.62 15.07
C ASN A 591 9.07 10.49 14.00
N ALA A 592 8.80 9.85 12.86
CA ALA A 592 9.76 9.70 11.77
C ALA A 592 9.89 10.98 10.92
N ASN A 593 10.97 11.08 10.15
CA ASN A 593 11.10 12.07 9.10
C ASN A 593 10.55 11.51 7.77
N PHE A 594 9.41 12.02 7.32
CA PHE A 594 8.87 11.74 6.00
C PHE A 594 9.34 12.81 5.01
N LYS A 595 10.33 12.46 4.19
CA LYS A 595 10.92 13.34 3.17
C LYS A 595 10.23 13.10 1.83
N VAL A 596 9.35 14.02 1.44
CA VAL A 596 8.59 13.95 0.19
C VAL A 596 9.31 14.77 -0.88
N ASN A 597 9.84 14.09 -1.90
CA ASN A 597 10.43 14.72 -3.08
C ASN A 597 9.51 14.61 -4.31
N GLY A 598 8.58 13.65 -4.29
CA GLY A 598 7.58 13.45 -5.34
C GLY A 598 6.26 14.16 -5.05
N GLN A 599 5.13 13.50 -5.36
CA GLN A 599 3.79 14.06 -5.22
C GLN A 599 2.80 13.10 -4.53
N ILE A 600 1.96 13.64 -3.66
CA ILE A 600 0.82 12.94 -3.06
C ILE A 600 -0.42 13.82 -3.23
N ASP A 601 -1.41 13.32 -3.96
CA ASP A 601 -2.58 14.11 -4.31
C ASP A 601 -3.76 13.88 -3.39
N LEU A 602 -4.42 14.98 -2.99
CA LEU A 602 -5.69 15.00 -2.24
C LEU A 602 -5.68 14.41 -0.81
N ALA A 603 -4.65 13.64 -0.42
CA ALA A 603 -4.52 13.05 0.90
C ALA A 603 -4.66 14.07 2.05
N SER A 604 -5.26 13.65 3.16
CA SER A 604 -5.18 14.39 4.41
C SER A 604 -3.97 13.95 5.22
N VAL A 605 -3.03 14.87 5.45
CA VAL A 605 -1.73 14.60 6.06
C VAL A 605 -1.69 15.16 7.48
N GLN A 606 -1.36 14.31 8.44
CA GLN A 606 -1.18 14.66 9.85
C GLN A 606 0.27 14.45 10.27
N VAL A 607 0.91 15.51 10.76
CA VAL A 607 2.29 15.48 11.25
C VAL A 607 2.30 15.60 12.77
N CYS A 608 2.66 14.53 13.45
CA CYS A 608 2.48 14.40 14.89
C CYS A 608 3.70 13.83 15.61
N ARG A 609 3.80 14.16 16.90
CA ARG A 609 4.61 13.38 17.83
C ARG A 609 3.71 12.33 18.48
N ASN A 610 4.13 11.07 18.44
CA ASN A 610 3.58 10.05 19.32
C ASN A 610 4.52 9.86 20.53
N PRO A 611 4.18 10.40 21.71
CA PRO A 611 5.06 10.35 22.88
C PRO A 611 5.23 8.94 23.46
N VAL A 612 4.36 7.99 23.09
CA VAL A 612 4.50 6.58 23.49
C VAL A 612 5.66 5.91 22.75
N VAL A 613 5.94 6.33 21.51
CA VAL A 613 6.99 5.74 20.66
C VAL A 613 8.32 6.47 20.84
N SER A 614 8.30 7.81 20.85
CA SER A 614 9.52 8.62 20.93
C SER A 614 9.27 10.04 21.45
N SER A 615 10.30 10.65 22.01
CA SER A 615 10.32 12.08 22.34
C SER A 615 10.46 12.97 21.10
N LEU A 616 10.92 12.42 19.98
CA LEU A 616 11.10 13.14 18.72
C LEU A 616 9.75 13.57 18.10
N ARG A 617 9.73 14.70 17.41
CA ARG A 617 8.58 15.14 16.60
C ARG A 617 8.55 14.34 15.30
N GLY A 618 7.36 14.06 14.76
CA GLY A 618 7.26 13.69 13.35
C GLY A 618 7.64 14.89 12.48
N THR A 619 8.35 14.65 11.39
CA THR A 619 8.83 15.70 10.48
C THR A 619 8.32 15.42 9.08
N LEU A 620 7.76 16.44 8.42
CA LEU A 620 7.49 16.45 6.99
C LEU A 620 8.52 17.35 6.31
N SER A 621 9.34 16.78 5.43
CA SER A 621 10.47 17.46 4.77
C SER A 621 10.53 17.20 3.27
N GLY A 622 11.56 17.72 2.59
CA GLY A 622 11.79 17.53 1.15
C GLY A 622 11.40 18.74 0.30
N SER A 623 11.15 18.48 -0.97
CA SER A 623 10.89 19.48 -2.02
C SER A 623 9.67 19.15 -2.90
N GLY A 624 8.84 18.20 -2.46
CA GLY A 624 7.73 17.68 -3.23
C GLY A 624 6.42 18.48 -3.08
N SER A 625 5.32 17.87 -3.52
CA SER A 625 3.99 18.47 -3.50
C SER A 625 2.97 17.56 -2.81
N LEU A 626 2.19 18.12 -1.89
CA LEU A 626 1.05 17.46 -1.25
C LEU A 626 -0.21 18.28 -1.49
N THR A 627 -1.02 17.94 -2.49
CA THR A 627 -2.12 18.82 -2.95
C THR A 627 -3.36 18.79 -2.06
N GLY A 628 -3.39 17.90 -1.07
CA GLY A 628 -4.46 17.81 -0.07
C GLY A 628 -4.24 18.73 1.14
N THR A 629 -4.81 18.33 2.28
CA THR A 629 -4.74 19.10 3.54
C THR A 629 -3.53 18.67 4.36
N VAL A 630 -2.74 19.62 4.88
CA VAL A 630 -1.63 19.32 5.80
C VAL A 630 -1.91 19.95 7.15
N SER A 631 -1.99 19.13 8.19
CA SER A 631 -2.09 19.58 9.58
C SER A 631 -0.88 19.11 10.37
N ALA A 632 -0.17 20.04 11.00
CA ALA A 632 0.85 19.71 11.98
C ALA A 632 0.27 19.91 13.37
N ASN A 633 0.38 18.91 14.24
CA ASN A 633 0.04 19.01 15.65
C ASN A 633 1.14 18.33 16.46
N SER A 634 2.00 19.12 17.12
CA SER A 634 3.27 18.67 17.71
C SER A 634 4.32 18.15 16.70
N GLY A 635 4.02 18.15 15.40
CA GLY A 635 4.97 17.85 14.32
C GLY A 635 5.79 19.05 13.84
N THR A 636 6.73 18.76 12.95
CA THR A 636 7.64 19.73 12.30
C THR A 636 7.42 19.75 10.79
N ILE A 637 7.34 20.94 10.19
CA ILE A 637 7.45 21.15 8.74
C ILE A 637 8.85 21.70 8.46
N SER A 638 9.65 21.02 7.63
CA SER A 638 11.05 21.37 7.40
C SER A 638 11.44 21.12 5.93
N PRO A 639 11.15 22.04 5.00
CA PRO A 639 11.56 21.90 3.61
C PRO A 639 13.09 21.81 3.47
N ASP A 640 13.56 21.15 2.41
CA ASP A 640 15.00 21.09 2.14
C ASP A 640 15.59 22.49 1.85
N ILE A 641 16.87 22.66 2.17
CA ILE A 641 17.56 23.94 1.98
C ILE A 641 17.57 24.39 0.51
N GLY A 642 17.16 25.64 0.27
CA GLY A 642 17.04 26.21 -1.07
C GLY A 642 15.95 25.57 -1.93
N GLN A 643 15.05 24.77 -1.34
CA GLN A 643 13.94 24.11 -2.03
C GLN A 643 12.59 24.57 -1.47
N THR A 644 11.54 24.29 -2.23
CA THR A 644 10.16 24.60 -1.86
C THR A 644 9.38 23.31 -1.63
N LEU A 645 8.72 23.20 -0.47
CA LEU A 645 7.76 22.15 -0.19
C LEU A 645 6.34 22.71 -0.35
N THR A 646 5.53 22.05 -1.19
CA THR A 646 4.23 22.60 -1.63
C THR A 646 3.05 21.86 -1.00
N PHE A 647 2.04 22.60 -0.53
CA PHE A 647 0.82 22.07 0.11
C PHE A 647 -0.46 22.62 -0.54
N GLY A 648 -1.53 21.83 -0.53
CA GLY A 648 -2.88 22.28 -0.87
C GLY A 648 -3.45 23.23 0.17
N SER A 649 -3.37 22.88 1.45
CA SER A 649 -3.69 23.79 2.57
C SER A 649 -2.84 23.44 3.80
N LEU A 650 -2.69 24.41 4.70
CA LEU A 650 -1.87 24.25 5.90
C LEU A 650 -2.62 24.67 7.16
N SER A 651 -2.61 23.81 8.18
CA SER A 651 -3.12 24.11 9.51
C SER A 651 -2.06 23.79 10.57
N LEU A 652 -1.63 24.82 11.30
CA LEU A 652 -0.71 24.71 12.42
C LEU A 652 -1.48 24.88 13.74
N ASN A 653 -1.00 24.21 14.79
CA ASN A 653 -1.60 24.21 16.11
C ASN A 653 -0.69 24.89 17.14
N PRO A 654 -1.25 25.67 18.07
CA PRO A 654 -0.49 26.28 19.15
C PRO A 654 -0.03 25.24 20.16
N ALA A 655 0.93 25.61 21.01
CA ALA A 655 1.27 24.80 22.17
C ALA A 655 0.13 24.83 23.22
N GLY A 656 -0.30 23.66 23.71
CA GLY A 656 -1.29 23.52 24.78
C GLY A 656 -0.65 23.27 26.14
N GLY A 657 -1.44 23.27 27.23
CA GLY A 657 -0.97 23.05 28.61
C GLY A 657 -0.31 21.68 28.84
N GLY A 658 0.98 21.57 28.50
CA GLY A 658 1.79 20.35 28.56
C GLY A 658 2.10 19.68 27.21
N ALA A 659 1.56 20.19 26.09
CA ALA A 659 1.75 19.64 24.75
C ALA A 659 2.58 20.57 23.86
N LEU A 660 3.45 19.99 23.01
CA LEU A 660 4.22 20.76 22.04
C LEU A 660 3.31 21.28 20.92
N GLY A 661 3.38 22.57 20.60
CA GLY A 661 2.74 23.13 19.40
C GLY A 661 3.48 22.72 18.12
N SER A 662 2.95 23.11 16.95
CA SER A 662 3.59 22.88 15.66
C SER A 662 4.91 23.65 15.54
N LEU A 663 5.83 23.13 14.72
CA LEU A 663 7.09 23.78 14.40
C LEU A 663 7.22 23.92 12.88
N VAL A 664 7.55 25.11 12.40
CA VAL A 664 8.03 25.33 11.03
C VAL A 664 9.52 25.64 11.11
N HIS A 665 10.34 24.84 10.46
CA HIS A 665 11.78 24.99 10.41
C HIS A 665 12.21 25.48 9.02
N ILE A 666 13.01 26.55 8.98
CA ILE A 666 13.49 27.19 7.77
C ILE A 666 15.00 27.32 7.84
N GLU A 667 15.70 26.91 6.78
CA GLU A 667 17.13 27.12 6.63
C GLU A 667 17.40 28.21 5.59
N ILE A 668 18.30 29.14 5.93
CA ILE A 668 18.76 30.22 5.05
C ILE A 668 20.29 30.18 4.99
N ASN A 669 20.83 30.03 3.80
CA ASN A 669 22.28 30.06 3.56
C ASN A 669 22.66 30.90 2.34
N ALA A 670 23.93 30.85 1.96
CA ALA A 670 24.42 31.53 0.76
C ALA A 670 23.76 31.05 -0.55
N ASN A 671 23.19 29.83 -0.56
CA ASN A 671 22.57 29.21 -1.72
C ASN A 671 21.05 29.49 -1.82
N GLY A 672 20.41 30.05 -0.78
CA GLY A 672 19.00 30.40 -0.79
C GLY A 672 18.29 30.19 0.54
N THR A 673 16.97 30.14 0.49
CA THR A 673 16.07 29.86 1.62
C THR A 673 15.24 28.63 1.31
N SER A 674 15.02 27.77 2.30
CA SER A 674 13.93 26.80 2.24
C SER A 674 12.59 27.54 2.30
N GLN A 675 11.57 27.04 1.62
CA GLN A 675 10.26 27.70 1.53
C GLN A 675 9.10 26.72 1.70
N VAL A 676 8.05 27.14 2.40
CA VAL A 676 6.74 26.48 2.40
C VAL A 676 5.80 27.21 1.43
N ALA A 677 5.31 26.52 0.40
CA ALA A 677 4.32 27.09 -0.52
C ALA A 677 2.96 26.44 -0.28
N VAL A 678 1.91 27.23 -0.06
CA VAL A 678 0.55 26.76 0.10
C VAL A 678 -0.30 27.31 -1.04
N THR A 679 -1.02 26.47 -1.77
CA THR A 679 -1.87 26.94 -2.88
C THR A 679 -3.24 27.43 -2.39
N GLY A 680 -3.78 26.77 -1.37
CA GLY A 680 -4.97 27.17 -0.61
C GLY A 680 -4.63 28.01 0.62
N ALA A 681 -5.55 28.00 1.59
CA ALA A 681 -5.44 28.78 2.82
C ALA A 681 -4.41 28.17 3.80
N ALA A 682 -3.78 29.05 4.58
CA ALA A 682 -2.90 28.70 5.68
C ALA A 682 -3.39 29.30 7.00
N THR A 683 -3.46 28.48 8.05
CA THR A 683 -3.70 28.92 9.42
C THR A 683 -2.43 28.71 10.24
N LEU A 684 -1.83 29.80 10.71
CA LEU A 684 -0.56 29.80 11.43
C LEU A 684 -0.78 29.84 12.94
N ALA A 685 0.06 29.07 13.65
CA ALA A 685 0.21 28.98 15.10
C ALA A 685 1.55 28.27 15.39
N GLY A 686 1.89 28.06 16.66
CA GLY A 686 3.09 27.33 17.06
C GLY A 686 4.38 28.13 16.88
N ALA A 687 5.50 27.47 16.66
CA ALA A 687 6.81 28.09 16.56
C ALA A 687 7.33 28.14 15.12
N LEU A 688 8.00 29.25 14.78
CA LEU A 688 8.87 29.37 13.61
C LEU A 688 10.33 29.34 14.07
N GLU A 689 11.12 28.43 13.51
CA GLU A 689 12.57 28.36 13.71
C GLU A 689 13.28 28.64 12.40
N ILE A 690 14.23 29.57 12.42
CA ILE A 690 15.06 29.92 11.27
C ILE A 690 16.51 29.64 11.62
N ASN A 691 17.13 28.69 10.93
CA ASN A 691 18.56 28.44 10.96
C ASN A 691 19.23 29.28 9.88
N LEU A 692 19.96 30.30 10.31
CA LEU A 692 20.67 31.24 9.48
C LEU A 692 22.17 30.89 9.45
N ASP A 693 22.67 30.51 8.29
CA ASP A 693 24.09 30.23 8.09
C ASP A 693 24.94 31.49 8.33
N ALA A 694 26.19 31.32 8.77
CA ALA A 694 27.11 32.43 8.98
C ALA A 694 27.42 33.21 7.68
N ASN A 695 27.26 32.57 6.52
CA ASN A 695 27.47 33.16 5.20
C ASN A 695 26.17 33.59 4.50
N ALA A 696 25.01 33.49 5.17
CA ALA A 696 23.77 34.04 4.65
C ALA A 696 23.92 35.55 4.37
N GLN A 697 23.39 36.01 3.24
CA GLN A 697 23.53 37.40 2.83
C GLN A 697 22.38 38.25 3.39
N PRO A 698 22.62 39.49 3.83
CA PRO A 698 21.51 40.40 4.15
C PRO A 698 20.55 40.54 2.96
N GLY A 699 19.24 40.48 3.22
CA GLY A 699 18.24 40.40 2.16
C GLY A 699 16.82 40.16 2.66
N GLN A 700 15.89 40.05 1.70
CA GLN A 700 14.51 39.65 1.96
C GLN A 700 14.32 38.19 1.51
N TYR A 701 13.78 37.38 2.41
CA TYR A 701 13.54 35.96 2.20
C TYR A 701 12.06 35.66 2.40
N THR A 702 11.41 35.12 1.38
CA THR A 702 10.03 34.64 1.49
C THR A 702 10.07 33.21 2.01
N ILE A 703 9.55 33.00 3.22
CA ILE A 703 9.62 31.70 3.91
C ILE A 703 8.31 30.91 3.81
N LEU A 704 7.18 31.61 3.61
CA LEU A 704 5.87 31.01 3.43
C LEU A 704 5.03 31.81 2.43
N THR A 705 4.33 31.12 1.53
CA THR A 705 3.31 31.72 0.64
C THR A 705 1.98 30.98 0.76
N SER A 706 0.85 31.65 0.56
CA SER A 706 -0.52 31.11 0.61
C SER A 706 -1.49 31.97 -0.20
N SER A 707 -2.64 31.43 -0.61
CA SER A 707 -3.74 32.27 -1.14
C SER A 707 -4.42 33.11 -0.06
N GLY A 708 -4.24 32.76 1.22
CA GLY A 708 -4.67 33.57 2.36
C GLY A 708 -4.15 33.01 3.68
N ILE A 709 -3.55 33.88 4.49
CA ILE A 709 -2.98 33.54 5.79
C ILE A 709 -3.89 34.08 6.91
N THR A 710 -4.18 33.21 7.87
CA THR A 710 -4.86 33.54 9.12
C THR A 710 -3.96 33.19 10.30
N GLY A 711 -4.06 33.97 11.39
CA GLY A 711 -3.19 33.80 12.56
C GLY A 711 -1.74 34.28 12.35
N SER A 712 -0.88 33.97 13.30
CA SER A 712 0.55 34.26 13.30
C SER A 712 1.29 33.17 14.08
N PHE A 713 2.60 33.06 13.89
CA PHE A 713 3.41 32.20 14.78
C PHE A 713 3.36 32.73 16.22
N ASP A 714 3.20 31.82 17.19
CA ASP A 714 3.19 32.11 18.62
C ASP A 714 4.60 32.51 19.12
N SER A 715 5.65 31.99 18.48
CA SER A 715 7.03 32.32 18.76
C SER A 715 7.91 32.22 17.52
N VAL A 716 8.97 33.02 17.47
CA VAL A 716 9.96 33.03 16.40
C VAL A 716 11.34 32.94 17.01
N THR A 717 12.09 31.91 16.65
CA THR A 717 13.48 31.70 17.06
C THR A 717 14.38 31.75 15.84
N VAL A 718 15.39 32.60 15.86
CA VAL A 718 16.41 32.65 14.80
C VAL A 718 17.73 32.22 15.42
N THR A 719 18.25 31.10 14.94
CA THR A 719 19.58 30.62 15.31
C THR A 719 20.54 30.91 14.16
N GLY A 720 21.79 31.24 14.47
CA GLY A 720 22.77 31.67 13.48
C GLY A 720 23.80 32.57 14.13
N GLY A 721 25.06 32.16 14.06
CA GLY A 721 26.19 32.82 14.70
C GLY A 721 27.42 31.95 14.54
N SER A 722 28.50 32.52 14.01
CA SER A 722 29.74 31.81 13.75
C SER A 722 30.31 31.19 15.03
N SER A 723 31.06 30.11 14.88
CA SER A 723 32.00 29.62 15.90
C SER A 723 33.11 30.63 16.26
N LEU A 724 33.09 31.84 15.67
CA LEU A 724 33.96 32.94 16.06
C LEU A 724 33.35 33.63 17.28
N ALA A 725 34.00 33.46 18.43
CA ALA A 725 33.68 34.15 19.66
C ALA A 725 33.51 35.66 19.41
N GLY A 726 32.27 36.16 19.45
CA GLY A 726 31.95 37.59 19.33
C GLY A 726 30.90 37.99 18.28
N ALA A 727 30.40 37.08 17.44
CA ALA A 727 29.24 37.39 16.57
C ALA A 727 27.98 37.52 17.44
N GLY A 728 27.38 38.72 17.52
CA GLY A 728 26.12 38.93 18.24
C GLY A 728 24.92 38.33 17.48
N ALA A 729 23.76 38.30 18.14
CA ALA A 729 22.52 37.77 17.56
C ALA A 729 22.14 38.49 16.25
N PRO A 730 21.62 37.78 15.23
CA PRO A 730 21.29 38.36 13.93
C PRO A 730 20.24 39.48 14.07
N ILE A 731 20.38 40.53 13.26
CA ILE A 731 19.42 41.63 13.19
C ILE A 731 18.43 41.32 12.06
N TYR A 732 17.13 41.28 12.36
CA TYR A 732 16.10 40.93 11.40
C TYR A 732 14.74 41.57 11.71
N THR A 733 13.84 41.53 10.73
CA THR A 733 12.40 41.73 10.92
C THR A 733 11.59 40.60 10.26
N LEU A 734 10.38 40.36 10.76
CA LEU A 734 9.44 39.39 10.21
C LEU A 734 8.12 40.10 9.90
N SER A 735 7.62 39.96 8.67
CA SER A 735 6.43 40.67 8.18
C SER A 735 5.42 39.72 7.56
N TYR A 736 4.13 39.99 7.77
CA TYR A 736 3.00 39.29 7.15
C TYR A 736 2.37 40.25 6.13
N LEU A 737 2.46 39.91 4.85
CA LEU A 737 2.16 40.84 3.75
C LEU A 737 1.19 40.24 2.74
N PRO A 738 0.31 41.06 2.11
CA PRO A 738 0.04 42.45 2.47
C PRO A 738 -0.69 42.57 3.82
N VAL A 739 -0.54 43.72 4.47
CA VAL A 739 -1.18 43.97 5.78
C VAL A 739 -2.70 43.90 5.65
N GLY A 740 -3.36 43.18 6.55
CA GLY A 740 -4.82 43.02 6.59
C GLY A 740 -5.37 41.84 5.78
N ALA A 741 -4.64 41.38 4.74
CA ALA A 741 -4.97 40.17 3.99
C ALA A 741 -3.69 39.43 3.57
N PRO A 742 -2.92 38.87 4.54
CA PRO A 742 -1.59 38.38 4.24
C PRO A 742 -1.64 37.14 3.32
N THR A 743 -0.75 37.10 2.34
CA THR A 743 -0.56 35.99 1.39
C THR A 743 0.86 35.44 1.42
N TYR A 744 1.78 36.10 2.13
CA TYR A 744 3.11 35.56 2.39
C TYR A 744 3.72 36.08 3.70
N VAL A 745 4.70 35.33 4.21
CA VAL A 745 5.54 35.70 5.35
C VAL A 745 6.95 35.97 4.84
N GLN A 746 7.47 37.16 5.15
CA GLN A 746 8.79 37.62 4.72
C GLN A 746 9.71 37.83 5.93
N PHE A 747 10.88 37.20 5.88
CA PHE A 747 11.99 37.41 6.80
C PHE A 747 13.00 38.37 6.16
N HIS A 748 13.24 39.52 6.78
CA HIS A 748 14.23 40.48 6.31
C HIS A 748 15.47 40.43 7.20
N PHE A 749 16.53 39.82 6.69
CA PHE A 749 17.82 39.73 7.38
C PHE A 749 18.65 40.98 7.09
N ILE A 750 19.03 41.72 8.13
CA ILE A 750 19.76 42.99 8.01
C ILE A 750 21.28 42.76 8.14
N GLY A 751 21.68 41.69 8.82
CA GLY A 751 23.08 41.32 9.03
C GLY A 751 23.37 40.90 10.46
N TYR A 752 24.57 40.39 10.69
CA TYR A 752 25.09 40.19 12.03
C TYR A 752 25.59 41.53 12.59
N PRO A 753 25.38 41.83 13.87
CA PRO A 753 25.97 43.00 14.48
C PRO A 753 27.50 42.91 14.33
N PRO A 754 28.18 44.04 14.05
CA PRO A 754 29.63 44.03 13.99
C PRO A 754 30.17 43.47 15.32
N PRO A 755 31.23 42.61 15.28
CA PRO A 755 31.82 42.12 16.50
C PRO A 755 32.13 43.30 17.42
N PRO A 756 31.88 43.19 18.74
CA PRO A 756 32.21 44.27 19.67
C PRO A 756 33.66 44.62 19.39
N SER A 757 33.90 45.87 18.98
CA SER A 757 35.21 46.30 18.54
C SER A 757 36.20 45.95 19.65
N THR A 758 37.00 44.91 19.43
CA THR A 758 38.21 44.73 20.23
C THR A 758 39.03 45.95 19.88
N VAL A 759 39.06 46.92 20.79
CA VAL A 759 39.92 48.09 20.69
C VAL A 759 41.35 47.56 20.77
N ASN A 760 41.86 47.09 19.64
CA ASN A 760 43.28 47.07 19.38
C ASN A 760 43.67 48.55 19.35
N ILE A 761 44.14 49.08 20.47
CA ILE A 761 44.78 50.40 20.51
C ILE A 761 46.06 50.24 19.69
N PRO A 762 46.15 50.75 18.45
CA PRO A 762 47.42 50.81 17.76
C PRO A 762 48.10 52.08 18.27
N ALA A 763 49.31 51.95 18.82
CA ALA A 763 50.20 53.08 19.00
C ALA A 763 50.58 53.62 17.60
N THR A 764 49.72 54.44 16.99
CA THR A 764 49.98 55.05 15.69
C THR A 764 50.74 56.37 15.85
N VAL A 765 51.66 56.60 14.93
CA VAL A 765 52.52 57.78 14.83
C VAL A 765 51.82 59.01 14.24
N ASN A 766 50.52 58.94 13.93
CA ASN A 766 49.79 59.98 13.16
C ASN A 766 48.77 60.81 13.96
N GLY A 767 48.96 60.97 15.28
CA GLY A 767 48.40 62.14 15.99
C GLY A 767 46.87 62.30 16.01
N SER A 768 46.10 61.21 15.95
CA SER A 768 44.64 61.29 16.16
C SER A 768 44.27 60.99 17.61
N SER A 769 43.44 61.85 18.22
CA SER A 769 43.06 61.80 19.64
C SER A 769 42.18 60.60 20.00
N VAL A 770 42.53 59.92 21.09
CA VAL A 770 41.65 58.97 21.79
C VAL A 770 40.68 59.77 22.67
N LEU A 771 39.40 59.81 22.28
CA LEU A 771 38.31 60.16 23.19
C LEU A 771 37.67 58.87 23.70
N ASN A 772 38.06 58.54 24.92
CA ASN A 772 37.35 57.74 25.92
C ASN A 772 37.40 56.21 25.82
N PRO A 773 38.29 55.56 26.60
CA PRO A 773 37.98 54.31 27.27
C PRO A 773 37.86 54.58 28.77
N ALA A 774 36.63 54.55 29.28
CA ALA A 774 36.20 54.34 30.67
C ALA A 774 37.12 54.89 31.79
N VAL A 775 36.60 55.86 32.54
CA VAL A 775 37.11 56.38 33.83
C VAL A 775 38.14 55.44 34.48
N VAL A 776 39.43 55.72 34.27
CA VAL A 776 40.55 54.98 34.87
C VAL A 776 40.74 55.46 36.30
N CYS A 777 39.71 55.31 37.13
CA CYS A 777 39.84 55.35 38.57
C CYS A 777 39.52 53.95 39.09
N CYS A 778 40.26 53.49 40.11
CA CYS A 778 40.20 52.15 40.74
C CYS A 778 41.19 51.08 40.24
N GLY A 779 42.28 51.44 39.55
CA GLY A 779 43.37 50.48 39.27
C GLY A 779 43.09 49.43 38.18
N ARG A 780 42.10 49.68 37.32
CA ARG A 780 41.83 48.82 36.15
C ARG A 780 42.98 48.97 35.13
N PRO A 781 43.58 47.85 34.65
CA PRO A 781 44.70 47.91 33.71
C PRO A 781 44.24 48.35 32.31
N VAL A 782 45.00 49.23 31.67
CA VAL A 782 44.90 49.59 30.26
C VAL A 782 45.89 48.73 29.48
N LEU A 783 45.41 47.92 28.55
CA LEU A 783 46.27 47.02 27.76
C LEU A 783 47.07 47.81 26.72
N LEU A 784 48.35 47.50 26.60
CA LEU A 784 49.29 48.13 25.65
C LEU A 784 49.71 47.09 24.60
N GLY A 785 49.41 47.38 23.32
CA GLY A 785 49.82 46.53 22.19
C GLY A 785 51.30 46.75 21.81
N PRO A 786 51.92 45.89 20.98
CA PRO A 786 53.29 46.10 20.50
C PRO A 786 53.40 47.29 19.52
N LEU A 787 54.56 47.93 19.45
CA LEU A 787 54.84 48.96 18.44
C LEU A 787 54.91 48.35 17.03
N PRO A 788 54.28 48.98 16.01
CA PRO A 788 54.28 48.50 14.63
C PRO A 788 55.59 48.87 13.90
N THR A 789 56.73 48.52 14.48
CA THR A 789 58.05 48.67 13.86
C THR A 789 58.60 47.30 13.42
N PRO A 790 59.23 47.20 12.23
CA PRO A 790 59.86 45.97 11.76
C PRO A 790 60.94 45.46 12.75
N GLY A 791 60.93 44.17 13.03
CA GLY A 791 61.94 43.47 13.84
C GLY A 791 61.37 42.63 15.00
N SER A 792 62.15 41.65 15.46
CA SER A 792 61.76 40.56 16.38
C SER A 792 61.98 40.84 17.87
N GLY A 793 61.91 42.11 18.31
CA GLY A 793 62.08 42.50 19.72
C GLY A 793 60.74 42.77 20.45
N PRO A 794 60.64 42.53 21.77
CA PRO A 794 59.49 42.97 22.56
C PRO A 794 59.44 44.50 22.62
N THR A 795 58.23 45.05 22.71
CA THR A 795 58.05 46.49 22.98
C THR A 795 58.15 46.73 24.47
N VAL A 796 59.08 47.59 24.89
CA VAL A 796 59.23 47.99 26.30
C VAL A 796 58.52 49.31 26.49
N TYR A 797 57.64 49.40 27.49
CA TYR A 797 56.95 50.63 27.84
C TYR A 797 57.55 51.24 29.10
N SER A 798 57.72 52.56 29.11
CA SER A 798 58.16 53.31 30.28
C SER A 798 57.23 54.50 30.54
N VAL A 799 57.07 54.86 31.81
CA VAL A 799 56.40 56.10 32.21
C VAL A 799 57.44 57.21 32.20
N ILE A 800 57.19 58.27 31.45
CA ILE A 800 58.11 59.41 31.30
C ILE A 800 57.63 60.66 32.02
N GLU A 801 56.34 60.74 32.36
CA GLU A 801 55.80 61.86 33.13
C GLU A 801 54.60 61.39 33.97
N GLN A 802 54.49 61.94 35.18
CA GLN A 802 53.33 61.73 36.06
C GLN A 802 52.93 63.09 36.62
N THR A 803 51.64 63.41 36.59
CA THR A 803 51.10 64.67 37.15
C THR A 803 49.89 64.41 38.04
N GLY A 804 49.71 65.22 39.08
CA GLY A 804 48.58 65.09 40.01
C GLY A 804 48.71 63.91 40.99
N ASN A 805 47.59 63.47 41.57
CA ASN A 805 47.55 62.42 42.59
C ASN A 805 47.35 61.03 41.98
N VAL A 806 48.23 60.64 41.05
CA VAL A 806 48.21 59.31 40.41
C VAL A 806 49.56 58.60 40.55
N THR A 807 49.51 57.28 40.70
CA THR A 807 50.66 56.39 40.62
C THR A 807 50.51 55.49 39.40
N CYS A 808 51.47 55.55 38.48
CA CYS A 808 51.45 54.81 37.23
C CYS A 808 52.45 53.66 37.30
N HIS A 809 52.03 52.46 36.93
CA HIS A 809 52.88 51.29 36.86
C HIS A 809 52.70 50.56 35.53
N ILE A 810 53.80 50.29 34.84
CA ILE A 810 53.80 49.38 33.70
C ILE A 810 54.00 47.97 34.23
N GLY A 811 52.97 47.14 34.08
CA GLY A 811 53.04 45.72 34.42
C GLY A 811 53.11 44.86 33.17
N GLN A 812 53.65 43.67 33.34
CA GLN A 812 53.70 42.66 32.29
C GLN A 812 53.18 41.34 32.83
N THR A 813 52.33 40.68 32.06
CA THR A 813 51.89 39.29 32.26
C THR A 813 52.62 38.39 31.26
N SER A 814 52.41 37.07 31.34
CA SER A 814 52.96 36.13 30.37
C SER A 814 52.54 36.39 28.92
N SER A 815 51.44 37.13 28.68
CA SER A 815 50.91 37.38 27.34
C SER A 815 50.71 38.85 26.98
N GLN A 816 50.74 39.79 27.93
CA GLN A 816 50.33 41.19 27.70
C GLN A 816 51.09 42.19 28.57
N THR A 817 51.41 43.36 28.02
CA THR A 817 51.89 44.53 28.77
C THR A 817 50.72 45.48 29.05
N TYR A 818 50.67 46.08 30.23
CA TYR A 818 49.58 46.97 30.63
C TYR A 818 50.07 48.17 31.45
N LEU A 819 49.33 49.27 31.39
CA LEU A 819 49.46 50.41 32.30
C LEU A 819 48.40 50.29 33.39
N LYS A 820 48.81 50.28 34.65
CA LYS A 820 47.94 50.39 35.82
C LYS A 820 48.09 51.76 36.44
N MET A 821 46.98 52.49 36.57
CA MET A 821 46.95 53.81 37.21
C MET A 821 46.08 53.75 38.46
N ASN A 822 46.66 54.16 39.60
CA ASN A 822 45.96 54.28 40.87
C ASN A 822 45.88 55.76 41.25
N GLY A 823 44.69 56.28 41.54
CA GLY A 823 44.48 57.69 41.89
C GLY A 823 43.35 58.34 41.10
N LYS A 824 43.17 59.66 41.30
CA LYS A 824 42.21 60.53 40.60
C LYS A 824 42.85 61.91 40.40
N ASN A 825 42.33 62.71 39.48
CA ASN A 825 42.85 64.06 39.19
C ASN A 825 44.35 64.07 38.84
N GLY A 826 44.76 63.30 37.82
CA GLY A 826 46.15 63.25 37.39
C GLY A 826 46.34 62.59 36.03
N SER A 827 47.58 62.49 35.56
CA SER A 827 47.89 61.85 34.28
C SER A 827 49.22 61.12 34.28
N CYS A 828 49.34 60.13 33.39
CA CYS A 828 50.54 59.35 33.13
C CYS A 828 50.89 59.48 31.66
N THR A 829 52.10 59.95 31.35
CA THR A 829 52.63 59.94 29.99
C THR A 829 53.59 58.77 29.84
N ILE A 830 53.36 57.91 28.84
CA ILE A 830 54.18 56.72 28.57
C ILE A 830 54.78 56.77 27.17
N VAL A 831 55.91 56.10 26.98
CA VAL A 831 56.49 55.83 25.65
C VAL A 831 56.78 54.35 25.51
N GLY A 832 56.56 53.82 24.32
CA GLY A 832 57.04 52.51 23.92
C GLY A 832 58.39 52.65 23.24
N GLN A 833 59.30 51.71 23.48
CA GLN A 833 60.55 51.59 22.75
C GLN A 833 60.67 50.17 22.18
N LYS A 834 61.00 50.08 20.89
CA LYS A 834 61.29 48.82 20.21
C LYS A 834 62.41 49.03 19.21
N ASN A 835 63.50 48.27 19.35
CA ASN A 835 64.65 48.29 18.43
C ASN A 835 65.23 49.71 18.19
N GLY A 836 65.36 50.52 19.25
CA GLY A 836 65.88 51.88 19.16
C GLY A 836 64.88 52.92 18.64
N VAL A 837 63.69 52.52 18.19
CA VAL A 837 62.61 53.43 17.83
C VAL A 837 61.74 53.71 19.06
N THR A 838 61.64 54.99 19.43
CA THR A 838 60.78 55.47 20.51
C THR A 838 59.46 55.97 19.92
N SER A 839 58.34 55.57 20.53
CA SER A 839 57.02 56.07 20.15
C SER A 839 56.85 57.53 20.55
N ASN A 840 55.88 58.21 19.96
CA ASN A 840 55.40 59.46 20.52
C ASN A 840 54.84 59.23 21.94
N PRO A 841 54.98 60.21 22.84
CA PRO A 841 54.39 60.17 24.17
C PRO A 841 52.86 59.95 24.13
N LEU A 842 52.37 58.95 24.87
CA LEU A 842 50.95 58.69 25.07
C LEU A 842 50.56 59.16 26.48
N LYS A 843 49.71 60.19 26.55
CA LYS A 843 49.18 60.71 27.82
C LYS A 843 47.83 60.07 28.15
N VAL A 844 47.75 59.40 29.30
CA VAL A 844 46.53 58.81 29.85
C VAL A 844 46.11 59.63 31.08
N ILE A 845 44.84 60.05 31.13
CA ILE A 845 44.32 60.93 32.18
C ILE A 845 43.36 60.14 33.07
N ALA A 846 43.57 60.23 34.39
CA ALA A 846 42.58 59.83 35.39
C ALA A 846 41.83 61.09 35.82
N PRO A 847 40.53 61.22 35.44
CA PRO A 847 39.72 62.36 35.84
C PRO A 847 39.49 62.43 37.36
#